data_AF-A0A7C8MER5-F1
#
_entry.id   AF-A0A7C8MER5-F1
#
_cell.length_a   1.000
_cell.length_b   1.000
_cell.length_c   1.000
_cell.angle_alpha   90.00
_cell.angle_beta   90.00
_cell.angle_gamma   90.00
#
_symmetry.space_group_name_H-M   'P 1'
#
loop_
_entity.id
_entity.type
_entity.pdbx_description
1 polymer ?
#
loop_
_entity_poly.entity_id
_entity_poly.type
_entity_poly.pdbx_seq_one_letter_code
_entity_poly.pdbx_strand_id
1 'polypeptide(L)'
;MAENSLKTFEEFLAEDEWVYNHDFDKETLPNHPWFATDSTYISSKLGEASTKIINALGTFPKNDVELRHLERNALDLRQVSRGPAKKIFFMGAAGVGKPSLFNALFNRNGIAKTGAKGDACTCVVVRYTASSRDTDGYNVITQFSKPSAIKNLITEHAKSYHERHFSTPISENEDDNDVDSADVKQAETARKFFSLIFEDDENFRACLTPRTYEDGSFETLCLEKCLAKLSAVGVNQETFTKQQYFGELEEMLEAIEGCISDVKDKECFWHLVDNVEDDADLLCAIGDTDRIRADALIVDCAIRGLEQHGSEKGAMIATKIDVLVDNDMEKEPGVFYERARSILNWIKIPDELAAQIPEDLKALADRNLAERMPQLKVFSVSSAQYMKWVEEEEFLYDQSPELTAEASGIPDLRRHILTLAAEQNYEAYNAHLSVFFPALVAKIDRVHAETEFTTVLDKYCEAVEDQGLQPLLEDHEHYVTTGLNLLAEQWHSMRYPTFRKTMNEYGILLPGMSKTPNFKRGFNINKLLAKMLTPAFKRLAREQKPVHQKLGAMLHDVRTRVIPMVHTQMDSADSDLRSIEEAKKRWASRSLGLTALINSLVARMDSMSDALATLATREEDQRSFIARLTRATYEQVRAIRPEKIERTSKKRKGEVRTISVYERPIGVFYKERLLKLLREGADPPGDDAKLEHEQEHDDIVRKIMVRLDANVQKRYRAMAADLLLALKAVMGEFLAELRDLAPSDVQVSEQGRAARERLAALQEELGGDCAALQELLPAVRRE
;
A
#
# COMPACT_ATOMS: atom_id res chain seq x y z
N MET A 1 -34.81 -4.75 -49.80
CA MET A 1 -35.02 -6.12 -50.31
C MET A 1 -34.09 -6.28 -51.49
N ALA A 2 -32.85 -6.66 -51.23
CA ALA A 2 -31.93 -7.15 -52.25
C ALA A 2 -32.05 -8.68 -52.19
N GLU A 3 -32.38 -9.30 -53.32
CA GLU A 3 -32.35 -10.75 -53.49
C GLU A 3 -30.90 -11.23 -53.36
N ASN A 4 -30.49 -11.57 -52.14
CA ASN A 4 -29.34 -12.44 -51.94
C ASN A 4 -29.80 -13.84 -52.36
N SER A 5 -29.54 -14.17 -53.62
CA SER A 5 -29.50 -15.53 -54.14
C SER A 5 -28.67 -16.38 -53.19
N LEU A 6 -29.33 -17.17 -52.33
CA LEU A 6 -28.67 -18.21 -51.56
C LEU A 6 -28.05 -19.17 -52.56
N LYS A 7 -26.71 -19.14 -52.68
CA LYS A 7 -25.96 -20.15 -53.41
C LYS A 7 -26.41 -21.52 -52.91
N THR A 8 -26.57 -22.46 -53.82
CA THR A 8 -26.86 -23.84 -53.43
C THR A 8 -25.68 -24.39 -52.62
N PHE A 9 -25.93 -25.32 -51.70
CA PHE A 9 -24.88 -25.95 -50.89
C PHE A 9 -23.76 -26.56 -51.76
N GLU A 10 -24.11 -27.00 -52.97
CA GLU A 10 -23.19 -27.51 -53.99
C GLU A 10 -22.33 -26.39 -54.63
N GLU A 11 -22.87 -25.18 -54.81
CA GLU A 11 -22.11 -24.00 -55.27
C GLU A 11 -21.20 -23.43 -54.18
N PHE A 12 -21.58 -23.56 -52.91
CA PHE A 12 -20.74 -23.18 -51.76
C PHE A 12 -19.55 -24.16 -51.57
N LEU A 13 -19.75 -25.45 -51.88
CA LEU A 13 -18.70 -26.47 -51.84
C LEU A 13 -17.78 -26.46 -53.07
N ALA A 14 -18.19 -25.83 -54.18
CA ALA A 14 -17.42 -25.78 -55.43
C ALA A 14 -16.50 -24.55 -55.54
N GLU A 15 -16.67 -23.56 -54.66
CA GLU A 15 -15.65 -22.54 -54.42
C GLU A 15 -14.66 -23.17 -53.43
N ASP A 16 -13.50 -23.61 -53.93
CA ASP A 16 -12.33 -23.98 -53.13
C ASP A 16 -11.88 -22.76 -52.31
N GLU A 17 -12.65 -22.38 -51.29
CA GLU A 17 -12.30 -21.33 -50.34
C GLU A 17 -11.22 -21.88 -49.42
N TRP A 18 -9.98 -21.56 -49.78
CA TRP A 18 -8.83 -21.68 -48.91
C TRP A 18 -9.12 -21.01 -47.58
N VAL A 19 -8.91 -21.75 -46.50
CA VAL A 19 -8.95 -21.18 -45.15
C VAL A 19 -7.53 -20.71 -44.83
N TYR A 20 -7.38 -19.42 -44.57
CA TYR A 20 -6.09 -18.82 -44.23
C TYR A 20 -5.67 -19.17 -42.80
N ASN A 21 -4.35 -19.30 -42.60
CA ASN A 21 -3.69 -19.47 -41.30
C ASN A 21 -4.18 -18.46 -40.25
N HIS A 22 -4.22 -18.91 -38.99
CA HIS A 22 -4.55 -18.05 -37.85
C HIS A 22 -3.41 -17.06 -37.56
N ASP A 23 -3.67 -15.79 -37.86
CA ASP A 23 -2.72 -14.72 -37.60
C ASP A 23 -2.73 -14.32 -36.11
N PHE A 24 -1.66 -14.70 -35.40
CA PHE A 24 -1.41 -14.34 -34.02
C PHE A 24 -1.53 -12.83 -33.76
N ASP A 25 -1.06 -11.97 -34.67
CA ASP A 25 -1.08 -10.52 -34.49
C ASP A 25 -2.50 -9.94 -34.61
N LYS A 26 -3.47 -10.74 -35.10
CA LYS A 26 -4.89 -10.38 -35.16
C LYS A 26 -5.69 -10.83 -33.94
N GLU A 27 -5.08 -11.56 -32.99
CA GLU A 27 -5.78 -11.94 -31.76
C GLU A 27 -6.18 -10.72 -30.94
N THR A 28 -7.37 -10.77 -30.34
CA THR A 28 -7.85 -9.69 -29.48
C THR A 28 -7.03 -9.64 -28.20
N LEU A 29 -6.43 -8.50 -27.90
CA LEU A 29 -5.80 -8.26 -26.60
C LEU A 29 -6.84 -8.25 -25.47
N PRO A 30 -6.44 -8.54 -24.22
CA PRO A 30 -7.33 -8.44 -23.08
C PRO A 30 -7.95 -7.04 -22.95
N ASN A 31 -9.21 -6.98 -22.51
CA ASN A 31 -9.86 -5.72 -22.16
C ASN A 31 -9.28 -5.16 -20.86
N HIS A 32 -8.10 -4.55 -20.95
CA HIS A 32 -7.39 -3.95 -19.83
C HIS A 32 -6.72 -2.64 -20.28
N PRO A 33 -6.73 -1.57 -19.45
CA PRO A 33 -6.17 -0.26 -19.81
C PRO A 33 -4.74 -0.32 -20.36
N TRP A 34 -3.89 -1.18 -19.79
CA TRP A 34 -2.52 -1.42 -20.26
C TRP A 34 -2.40 -1.65 -21.77
N PHE A 35 -3.30 -2.42 -22.38
CA PHE A 35 -3.21 -2.74 -23.82
C PHE A 35 -3.75 -1.63 -24.71
N ALA A 36 -4.50 -0.68 -24.15
CA ALA A 36 -4.88 0.56 -24.82
C ALA A 36 -3.80 1.65 -24.66
N THR A 37 -2.86 1.47 -23.74
CA THR A 37 -1.75 2.40 -23.50
C THR A 37 -0.65 2.20 -24.55
N ASP A 38 -0.29 3.26 -25.28
CA ASP A 38 0.89 3.26 -26.13
C ASP A 38 2.19 3.40 -25.30
N SER A 39 2.61 2.29 -24.71
CA SER A 39 3.79 2.23 -23.85
C SER A 39 5.08 2.63 -24.58
N THR A 40 5.17 2.39 -25.88
CA THR A 40 6.33 2.75 -26.71
C THR A 40 6.40 4.27 -26.88
N TYR A 41 5.28 4.91 -27.23
CA TYR A 41 5.20 6.36 -27.33
C TYR A 41 5.47 7.05 -25.99
N ILE A 42 4.89 6.56 -24.89
CA ILE A 42 5.16 7.12 -23.54
C ILE A 42 6.64 7.00 -23.19
N SER A 43 7.25 5.83 -23.41
CA SER A 43 8.68 5.61 -23.10
C SER A 43 9.58 6.49 -23.96
N SER A 44 9.23 6.70 -25.23
CA SER A 44 9.91 7.64 -26.12
C SER A 44 9.85 9.07 -25.58
N LYS A 45 8.66 9.54 -25.16
CA LYS A 45 8.46 10.90 -24.62
C LYS A 45 9.14 11.11 -23.26
N LEU A 46 9.16 10.11 -22.39
CA LEU A 46 9.95 10.13 -21.16
C LEU A 46 11.45 10.23 -21.48
N GLY A 47 11.91 9.53 -22.52
CA GLY A 47 13.26 9.65 -23.07
C GLY A 47 13.59 11.06 -23.57
N GLU A 48 12.67 11.69 -24.30
CA GLU A 48 12.79 13.08 -24.75
C GLU A 48 12.88 14.05 -23.57
N ALA A 49 11.95 13.97 -22.60
CA ALA A 49 11.92 14.82 -21.41
C ALA A 49 13.21 14.69 -20.57
N SER A 50 13.67 13.46 -20.36
CA SER A 50 14.95 13.18 -19.72
C SER A 50 16.11 13.86 -20.44
N THR A 51 16.14 13.75 -21.78
CA THR A 51 17.18 14.35 -22.62
C THR A 51 17.16 15.88 -22.53
N LYS A 52 15.97 16.50 -22.50
CA LYS A 52 15.83 17.95 -22.27
C LYS A 52 16.46 18.36 -20.93
N ILE A 53 16.16 17.63 -19.84
CA ILE A 53 16.71 17.92 -18.51
C ILE A 53 18.24 17.77 -18.50
N ILE A 54 18.77 16.67 -19.06
CA ILE A 54 20.22 16.42 -19.14
C ILE A 54 20.93 17.50 -19.98
N ASN A 55 20.33 17.92 -21.10
CA ASN A 55 20.88 18.99 -21.92
C ASN A 55 20.86 20.34 -21.21
N ALA A 56 19.82 20.65 -20.42
CA ALA A 56 19.75 21.89 -19.64
C ALA A 56 20.75 21.91 -18.47
N LEU A 57 20.98 20.75 -17.85
CA LEU A 57 22.06 20.59 -16.88
C LEU A 57 23.42 20.91 -17.54
N GLY A 58 23.67 20.36 -18.73
CA GLY A 58 24.90 20.59 -19.48
C GLY A 58 26.14 20.20 -18.69
N THR A 59 27.27 20.87 -18.92
CA THR A 59 28.44 20.70 -18.05
C THR A 59 28.30 21.57 -16.81
N PHE A 60 28.16 20.94 -15.66
CA PHE A 60 28.20 21.60 -14.36
C PHE A 60 29.37 21.03 -13.54
N PRO A 61 29.89 21.75 -12.53
CA PRO A 61 31.00 21.26 -11.74
C PRO A 61 30.57 19.98 -11.04
N LYS A 62 31.45 18.97 -11.06
CA LYS A 62 31.19 17.73 -10.33
C LYS A 62 30.77 18.04 -8.90
N ASN A 63 31.34 19.04 -8.22
CA ASN A 63 31.01 19.33 -6.83
C ASN A 63 29.59 19.90 -6.58
N ASP A 64 28.83 20.28 -7.61
CA ASP A 64 27.43 20.73 -7.46
C ASP A 64 26.51 19.51 -7.41
N VAL A 65 26.23 19.05 -6.19
CA VAL A 65 25.68 17.71 -6.02
C VAL A 65 24.17 17.65 -6.24
N GLU A 66 23.44 18.75 -5.97
CA GLU A 66 22.02 18.85 -6.31
C GLU A 66 21.77 18.64 -7.80
N LEU A 67 22.62 19.22 -8.65
CA LEU A 67 22.56 19.05 -10.10
C LEU A 67 22.91 17.62 -10.52
N ARG A 68 23.84 16.93 -9.82
CA ARG A 68 24.13 15.49 -10.02
C ARG A 68 22.93 14.62 -9.66
N HIS A 69 22.26 14.91 -8.55
CA HIS A 69 21.08 14.15 -8.17
C HIS A 69 19.94 14.39 -9.18
N LEU A 70 19.78 15.62 -9.67
CA LEU A 70 18.83 15.90 -10.73
C LEU A 70 19.17 15.18 -12.05
N GLU A 71 20.45 15.10 -12.41
CA GLU A 71 20.95 14.32 -13.54
C GLU A 71 20.57 12.84 -13.41
N ARG A 72 20.81 12.24 -12.24
CA ARG A 72 20.43 10.84 -11.96
C ARG A 72 18.93 10.63 -12.07
N ASN A 73 18.11 11.48 -11.46
CA ASN A 73 16.66 11.36 -11.55
C ASN A 73 16.15 11.55 -12.99
N ALA A 74 16.82 12.40 -13.77
CA ALA A 74 16.53 12.56 -15.19
C ALA A 74 16.87 11.28 -15.97
N LEU A 75 17.96 10.58 -15.64
CA LEU A 75 18.27 9.28 -16.24
C LEU A 75 17.22 8.23 -15.87
N ASP A 76 16.82 8.18 -14.60
CA ASP A 76 15.78 7.27 -14.10
C ASP A 76 14.40 7.56 -14.72
N LEU A 77 14.13 8.82 -15.13
CA LEU A 77 12.90 9.18 -15.84
C LEU A 77 12.72 8.37 -17.13
N ARG A 78 13.82 7.98 -17.80
CA ARG A 78 13.78 7.17 -19.04
C ARG A 78 13.28 5.76 -18.81
N GLN A 79 13.45 5.23 -17.59
CA GLN A 79 13.17 3.84 -17.27
C GLN A 79 12.04 3.77 -16.27
N VAL A 80 10.85 3.39 -16.76
CA VAL A 80 9.76 3.02 -15.86
C VAL A 80 10.16 1.73 -15.14
N SER A 81 10.39 1.82 -13.83
CA SER A 81 10.71 0.65 -13.01
C SER A 81 9.47 -0.24 -12.92
N ARG A 82 9.40 -1.23 -13.81
CA ARG A 82 8.40 -2.29 -13.74
C ARG A 82 8.76 -3.20 -12.58
N GLY A 83 7.75 -3.71 -11.88
CA GLY A 83 8.01 -4.71 -10.85
C GLY A 83 8.52 -6.03 -11.46
N PRO A 84 8.91 -6.99 -10.61
CA PRO A 84 9.48 -8.26 -11.09
C PRO A 84 8.48 -9.00 -11.99
N ALA A 85 8.98 -9.65 -13.05
CA ALA A 85 8.18 -10.46 -13.96
C ALA A 85 7.38 -11.52 -13.19
N LYS A 86 6.12 -11.73 -13.60
CA LYS A 86 5.24 -12.72 -13.01
C LYS A 86 5.70 -14.13 -13.39
N LYS A 87 5.85 -15.00 -12.39
CA LYS A 87 6.18 -16.42 -12.59
C LYS A 87 4.90 -17.21 -12.81
N ILE A 88 4.81 -18.00 -13.87
CA ILE A 88 3.63 -18.81 -14.20
C ILE A 88 3.98 -20.29 -14.17
N PHE A 89 3.29 -21.06 -13.32
CA PHE A 89 3.49 -22.50 -13.20
C PHE A 89 2.38 -23.25 -13.92
N PHE A 90 2.72 -24.08 -14.92
CA PHE A 90 1.77 -24.94 -15.63
C PHE A 90 1.75 -26.34 -15.02
N MET A 91 0.57 -26.76 -14.56
CA MET A 91 0.37 -28.11 -14.01
C MET A 91 -0.33 -29.03 -15.01
N GLY A 92 0.21 -30.25 -15.18
CA GLY A 92 -0.37 -31.32 -16.02
C GLY A 92 0.38 -32.63 -15.84
N ALA A 93 -0.18 -33.76 -16.31
CA ALA A 93 0.47 -35.07 -16.28
C ALA A 93 1.75 -35.09 -17.16
N ALA A 94 2.77 -35.88 -16.80
CA ALA A 94 3.95 -36.08 -17.65
C ALA A 94 3.60 -36.68 -19.01
N GLY A 95 4.45 -36.41 -19.99
CA GLY A 95 4.36 -36.99 -21.33
C GLY A 95 3.24 -36.43 -22.23
N VAL A 96 2.35 -35.56 -21.75
CA VAL A 96 1.20 -35.08 -22.54
C VAL A 96 1.26 -33.57 -22.81
N GLY A 97 1.66 -33.21 -24.03
CA GLY A 97 1.38 -31.93 -24.70
C GLY A 97 1.88 -30.62 -24.07
N LYS A 98 2.64 -30.62 -22.96
CA LYS A 98 3.21 -29.39 -22.37
C LYS A 98 4.21 -28.70 -23.31
N PRO A 99 5.18 -29.40 -23.95
CA PRO A 99 6.04 -28.75 -24.94
C PRO A 99 5.23 -28.18 -26.11
N SER A 100 4.19 -28.90 -26.58
CA SER A 100 3.26 -28.40 -27.60
C SER A 100 2.54 -27.14 -27.14
N LEU A 101 2.16 -27.04 -25.86
CA LEU A 101 1.55 -25.86 -25.28
C LEU A 101 2.50 -24.65 -25.30
N PHE A 102 3.79 -24.81 -25.05
CA PHE A 102 4.75 -23.70 -25.16
C PHE A 102 4.92 -23.24 -26.60
N ASN A 103 5.04 -24.18 -27.53
CA ASN A 103 5.11 -23.85 -28.96
C ASN A 103 3.86 -23.05 -29.38
N ALA A 104 2.67 -23.48 -28.93
CA ALA A 104 1.41 -22.77 -29.16
C ALA A 104 1.39 -21.40 -28.47
N LEU A 105 1.79 -21.29 -27.20
CA LEU A 105 1.77 -20.03 -26.44
C LEU A 105 2.68 -18.96 -27.04
N PHE A 106 3.89 -19.35 -27.44
CA PHE A 106 4.88 -18.46 -28.06
C PHE A 106 4.71 -18.29 -29.56
N ASN A 107 3.74 -18.99 -30.17
CA ASN A 107 3.53 -19.01 -31.61
C ASN A 107 4.83 -19.35 -32.38
N ARG A 108 5.59 -20.32 -31.87
CA ARG A 108 6.87 -20.73 -32.43
C ARG A 108 6.99 -22.24 -32.33
N ASN A 109 7.01 -22.91 -33.48
CA ASN A 109 7.16 -24.35 -33.51
C ASN A 109 8.59 -24.75 -33.10
N GLY A 110 8.71 -25.87 -32.39
CA GLY A 110 10.00 -26.48 -32.08
C GLY A 110 10.78 -25.90 -30.89
N ILE A 111 10.38 -24.79 -30.29
CA ILE A 111 11.09 -24.22 -29.11
C ILE A 111 11.13 -25.19 -27.94
N ALA A 112 10.03 -25.92 -27.72
CA ALA A 112 9.97 -27.02 -26.80
C ALA A 112 9.78 -28.33 -27.57
N LYS A 113 10.75 -29.25 -27.43
CA LYS A 113 10.70 -30.55 -28.10
C LYS A 113 9.53 -31.40 -27.60
N THR A 114 8.63 -31.75 -28.50
CA THR A 114 7.52 -32.68 -28.27
C THR A 114 7.99 -34.11 -28.59
N GLY A 115 8.07 -34.99 -27.60
CA GLY A 115 8.36 -36.41 -27.83
C GLY A 115 7.08 -37.18 -28.22
N ALA A 116 7.17 -38.00 -29.26
CA ALA A 116 6.04 -38.73 -29.83
C ALA A 116 5.80 -40.13 -29.22
N LYS A 117 6.51 -40.52 -28.13
CA LYS A 117 6.60 -41.93 -27.69
C LYS A 117 6.33 -42.21 -26.21
N GLY A 118 5.68 -41.31 -25.48
CA GLY A 118 5.31 -41.57 -24.08
C GLY A 118 6.48 -41.60 -23.09
N ASP A 119 7.72 -41.46 -23.55
CA ASP A 119 8.88 -41.15 -22.72
C ASP A 119 8.88 -39.66 -22.36
N ALA A 120 9.21 -39.34 -21.10
CA ALA A 120 9.31 -37.98 -20.62
C ALA A 120 10.21 -37.10 -21.52
N CYS A 121 9.63 -36.04 -22.07
CA CYS A 121 10.27 -35.22 -23.10
C CYS A 121 11.22 -34.14 -22.53
N THR A 122 11.23 -33.91 -21.21
CA THR A 122 12.04 -32.87 -20.58
C THR A 122 12.30 -33.21 -19.11
N CYS A 123 13.55 -33.49 -18.75
CA CYS A 123 13.93 -33.93 -17.39
C CYS A 123 14.37 -32.77 -16.47
N VAL A 124 14.40 -31.54 -16.99
CA VAL A 124 14.91 -30.34 -16.32
C VAL A 124 13.91 -29.20 -16.45
N VAL A 125 13.86 -28.33 -15.44
CA VAL A 125 13.08 -27.11 -15.49
C VAL A 125 13.64 -26.16 -16.56
N VAL A 126 12.92 -26.01 -17.66
CA VAL A 126 13.21 -25.01 -18.70
C VAL A 126 12.32 -23.79 -18.49
N ARG A 127 12.97 -22.63 -18.42
CA ARG A 127 12.41 -21.29 -18.34
C ARG A 127 12.56 -20.62 -19.69
N TYR A 128 11.52 -19.93 -20.12
CA TYR A 128 11.55 -19.06 -21.29
C TYR A 128 11.32 -17.58 -20.79
N THR A 129 12.00 -16.52 -21.31
CA THR A 129 11.90 -15.03 -21.05
C THR A 129 12.06 -14.01 -22.26
N ALA A 130 11.09 -13.29 -22.82
CA ALA A 130 11.13 -12.85 -24.23
C ALA A 130 12.09 -11.72 -24.37
N SER A 131 12.94 -11.87 -25.37
CA SER A 131 13.61 -10.72 -25.88
C SER A 131 12.55 -9.79 -26.48
N SER A 132 12.74 -8.49 -26.22
CA SER A 132 12.14 -7.46 -27.05
C SER A 132 12.36 -7.81 -28.52
N ARG A 133 11.36 -7.60 -29.36
CA ARG A 133 11.21 -8.00 -30.79
C ARG A 133 12.39 -7.74 -31.76
N ASP A 134 13.56 -7.31 -31.29
CA ASP A 134 14.72 -6.84 -32.05
C ASP A 134 15.98 -7.75 -31.98
N THR A 135 15.92 -8.97 -31.44
CA THR A 135 17.07 -9.89 -31.50
C THR A 135 16.82 -11.05 -32.46
N ASP A 136 17.60 -11.11 -33.54
CA ASP A 136 17.62 -12.20 -34.54
C ASP A 136 18.30 -13.49 -33.99
N GLY A 137 18.00 -13.91 -32.76
CA GLY A 137 18.61 -15.11 -32.17
C GLY A 137 18.12 -15.46 -30.76
N TYR A 138 18.75 -16.49 -30.18
CA TYR A 138 18.36 -17.15 -28.94
C TYR A 138 19.49 -17.10 -27.91
N ASN A 139 19.23 -16.54 -26.72
CA ASN A 139 20.16 -16.61 -25.59
C ASN A 139 19.75 -17.74 -24.65
N VAL A 140 20.67 -18.65 -24.38
CA VAL A 140 20.46 -19.72 -23.41
C VAL A 140 21.42 -19.57 -22.24
N ILE A 141 20.87 -19.61 -21.03
CA ILE A 141 21.59 -19.68 -19.76
C ILE A 141 21.28 -21.04 -19.12
N THR A 142 22.22 -21.98 -19.19
CA THR A 142 22.11 -23.24 -18.44
C THR A 142 22.69 -23.04 -17.04
N GLN A 143 21.85 -23.14 -16.01
CA GLN A 143 22.26 -23.11 -14.61
C GLN A 143 22.49 -24.54 -14.10
N PHE A 144 23.69 -24.80 -13.62
CA PHE A 144 24.08 -26.08 -13.04
C PHE A 144 23.94 -26.07 -11.52
N SER A 145 23.71 -27.25 -10.95
CA SER A 145 23.64 -27.48 -9.51
C SER A 145 24.93 -27.05 -8.83
N LYS A 146 24.80 -26.35 -7.69
CA LYS A 146 25.94 -25.97 -6.85
C LYS A 146 26.58 -27.20 -6.21
N PRO A 147 27.85 -27.13 -5.75
CA PRO A 147 28.57 -28.28 -5.19
C PRO A 147 27.84 -28.97 -4.03
N SER A 148 27.12 -28.19 -3.20
CA SER A 148 26.30 -28.73 -2.11
C SER A 148 25.12 -29.57 -2.59
N ALA A 149 24.45 -29.14 -3.67
CA ALA A 149 23.32 -29.86 -4.25
C ALA A 149 23.79 -31.12 -4.99
N ILE A 150 24.89 -31.02 -5.75
CA ILE A 150 25.55 -32.16 -6.39
C ILE A 150 25.95 -33.20 -5.34
N LYS A 151 26.50 -32.78 -4.20
CA LYS A 151 26.87 -33.69 -3.12
C LYS A 151 25.66 -34.47 -2.59
N ASN A 152 24.53 -33.79 -2.34
CA ASN A 152 23.31 -34.45 -1.89
C ASN A 152 22.80 -35.47 -2.92
N LEU A 153 22.81 -35.11 -4.21
CA LEU A 153 22.44 -35.99 -5.31
C LEU A 153 23.33 -37.25 -5.35
N ILE A 154 24.65 -37.07 -5.22
CA ILE A 154 25.62 -38.16 -5.15
C ILE A 154 25.30 -39.08 -3.98
N THR A 155 25.06 -38.54 -2.79
CA THR A 155 24.72 -39.32 -1.59
C THR A 155 23.46 -40.16 -1.81
N GLU A 156 22.41 -39.58 -2.39
CA GLU A 156 21.15 -40.30 -2.66
C GLU A 156 21.32 -41.41 -3.71
N HIS A 157 22.02 -41.14 -4.81
CA HIS A 157 22.31 -42.14 -5.85
C HIS A 157 23.24 -43.24 -5.35
N ALA A 158 24.28 -42.89 -4.59
CA ALA A 158 25.20 -43.84 -3.99
C ALA A 158 24.49 -44.76 -3.00
N LYS A 159 23.62 -44.20 -2.15
CA LYS A 159 22.78 -44.96 -1.21
C LYS A 159 21.86 -45.93 -1.95
N SER A 160 21.11 -45.44 -2.94
CA SER A 160 20.16 -46.26 -3.70
C SER A 160 20.85 -47.42 -4.41
N TYR A 161 22.01 -47.16 -5.02
CA TYR A 161 22.80 -48.19 -5.69
C TYR A 161 23.42 -49.17 -4.67
N HIS A 162 23.93 -48.66 -3.53
CA HIS A 162 24.55 -49.49 -2.51
C HIS A 162 23.54 -50.43 -1.85
N GLU A 163 22.36 -49.93 -1.50
CA GLU A 163 21.29 -50.70 -0.89
C GLU A 163 20.85 -51.86 -1.80
N ARG A 164 20.75 -51.65 -3.11
CA ARG A 164 20.36 -52.70 -4.06
C ARG A 164 21.45 -53.74 -4.29
N HIS A 165 22.71 -53.33 -4.40
CA HIS A 165 23.80 -54.21 -4.86
C HIS A 165 24.64 -54.83 -3.74
N PHE A 166 24.64 -54.26 -2.53
CA PHE A 166 25.47 -54.73 -1.40
C PHE A 166 24.67 -55.11 -0.15
N SER A 167 23.36 -54.82 -0.07
CA SER A 167 22.54 -55.33 1.04
C SER A 167 22.33 -56.84 0.91
N THR A 168 22.28 -57.53 2.04
CA THR A 168 21.95 -58.95 2.07
C THR A 168 20.50 -59.15 1.59
N PRO A 169 20.23 -60.11 0.69
CA PRO A 169 18.86 -60.37 0.23
C PRO A 169 18.01 -60.79 1.42
N ILE A 170 17.05 -59.93 1.81
CA ILE A 170 16.08 -60.27 2.84
C ILE A 170 14.99 -61.10 2.17
N SER A 171 15.04 -62.41 2.41
CA SER A 171 13.96 -63.38 2.21
C SER A 171 13.58 -63.71 0.76
N GLU A 172 13.77 -64.98 0.43
CA GLU A 172 13.24 -65.73 -0.71
C GLU A 172 11.70 -65.70 -0.75
N ASN A 173 11.09 -64.59 -1.16
CA ASN A 173 9.77 -64.62 -1.75
C ASN A 173 9.95 -64.40 -3.25
N GLU A 174 9.89 -65.52 -3.97
CA GLU A 174 9.90 -65.63 -5.43
C GLU A 174 8.73 -64.83 -6.03
N ASP A 175 8.93 -63.52 -6.27
CA ASP A 175 8.21 -62.72 -7.27
C ASP A 175 8.97 -61.43 -7.67
N ASP A 176 10.28 -61.37 -7.40
CA ASP A 176 11.15 -60.18 -7.60
C ASP A 176 11.60 -59.96 -9.06
N ASN A 177 10.91 -60.57 -10.03
CA ASN A 177 11.12 -60.37 -11.46
C ASN A 177 10.27 -59.21 -12.03
N ASP A 178 9.69 -58.36 -11.19
CA ASP A 178 9.13 -57.09 -11.64
C ASP A 178 10.26 -56.12 -11.98
N VAL A 179 10.70 -56.19 -13.24
CA VAL A 179 11.62 -55.24 -13.90
C VAL A 179 11.15 -53.78 -13.76
N ASP A 180 9.89 -53.57 -13.38
CA ASP A 180 9.25 -52.27 -13.17
C ASP A 180 9.25 -51.73 -11.74
N SER A 181 9.89 -52.40 -10.76
CA SER A 181 9.92 -51.89 -9.39
C SER A 181 10.67 -50.54 -9.29
N ALA A 182 10.16 -49.64 -8.45
CA ALA A 182 10.70 -48.28 -8.31
C ALA A 182 12.20 -48.27 -7.94
N ASP A 183 12.63 -49.28 -7.19
CA ASP A 183 14.03 -49.45 -6.74
C ASP A 183 14.96 -49.87 -7.90
N VAL A 184 14.46 -50.65 -8.87
CA VAL A 184 15.19 -50.98 -10.12
C VAL A 184 15.45 -49.69 -10.90
N LYS A 185 14.39 -48.91 -11.16
CA LYS A 185 14.47 -47.66 -11.92
C LYS A 185 15.40 -46.64 -11.25
N GLN A 186 15.36 -46.55 -9.92
CA GLN A 186 16.22 -45.64 -9.16
C GLN A 186 17.69 -46.06 -9.17
N ALA A 187 17.99 -47.35 -9.07
CA ALA A 187 19.34 -47.87 -9.21
C ALA A 187 19.89 -47.74 -10.63
N GLU A 188 19.05 -47.93 -11.66
CA GLU A 188 19.43 -47.67 -13.06
C GLU A 188 19.71 -46.20 -13.32
N THR A 189 18.91 -45.30 -12.74
CA THR A 189 19.15 -43.85 -12.79
C THR A 189 20.49 -43.51 -12.15
N ALA A 190 20.77 -44.06 -10.96
CA ALA A 190 22.06 -43.90 -10.29
C ALA A 190 23.22 -44.45 -11.12
N ARG A 191 23.05 -45.61 -11.77
CA ARG A 191 24.02 -46.19 -12.69
C ARG A 191 24.34 -45.22 -13.82
N LYS A 192 23.33 -44.75 -14.56
CA LYS A 192 23.50 -43.78 -15.66
C LYS A 192 24.25 -42.52 -15.21
N PHE A 193 23.89 -41.97 -14.05
CA PHE A 193 24.57 -40.83 -13.45
C PHE A 193 26.05 -41.09 -13.18
N PHE A 194 26.40 -42.23 -12.57
CA PHE A 194 27.81 -42.53 -12.30
C PHE A 194 28.59 -42.87 -13.57
N SER A 195 27.98 -43.55 -14.55
CA SER A 195 28.63 -43.83 -15.84
C SER A 195 28.95 -42.56 -16.60
N LEU A 196 28.14 -41.50 -16.49
CA LEU A 196 28.46 -40.17 -17.04
C LEU A 196 29.75 -39.60 -16.44
N ILE A 197 29.91 -39.71 -15.12
CA ILE A 197 31.01 -39.08 -14.37
C ILE A 197 32.32 -39.91 -14.48
N PHE A 198 32.20 -41.23 -14.62
CA PHE A 198 33.31 -42.17 -14.73
C PHE A 198 33.60 -42.62 -16.16
N GLU A 199 32.84 -42.12 -17.14
CA GLU A 199 32.90 -42.42 -18.58
C GLU A 199 32.52 -43.85 -18.97
N ASP A 200 32.61 -44.80 -18.02
CA ASP A 200 32.23 -46.19 -18.18
C ASP A 200 31.75 -46.80 -16.85
N ASP A 201 30.87 -47.79 -16.97
CA ASP A 201 30.31 -48.57 -15.88
C ASP A 201 31.38 -49.31 -15.07
N GLU A 202 32.39 -49.86 -15.75
CA GLU A 202 33.46 -50.64 -15.10
C GLU A 202 34.30 -49.75 -14.17
N ASN A 203 34.60 -48.52 -14.61
CA ASN A 203 35.36 -47.54 -13.83
C ASN A 203 34.60 -47.14 -12.56
N PHE A 204 33.29 -46.89 -12.68
CA PHE A 204 32.44 -46.59 -11.54
C PHE A 204 32.38 -47.79 -10.56
N ARG A 205 32.16 -49.00 -11.07
CA ARG A 205 32.07 -50.22 -10.24
C ARG A 205 33.38 -50.54 -9.52
N ALA A 206 34.52 -50.22 -10.12
CA ALA A 206 35.82 -50.36 -9.48
C ALA A 206 36.01 -49.38 -8.29
N CYS A 207 35.33 -48.22 -8.32
CA CYS A 207 35.44 -47.19 -7.30
C CYS A 207 34.39 -47.32 -6.17
N LEU A 208 33.18 -47.82 -6.46
CA LEU A 208 32.13 -48.01 -5.48
C LEU A 208 32.26 -49.38 -4.78
N THR A 209 32.85 -49.38 -3.59
CA THR A 209 32.95 -50.54 -2.70
C THR A 209 32.24 -50.21 -1.38
N PRO A 210 31.79 -51.20 -0.59
CA PRO A 210 31.20 -50.93 0.72
C PRO A 210 32.09 -50.06 1.60
N ARG A 211 33.40 -50.27 1.53
CA ARG A 211 34.40 -49.47 2.27
C ARG A 211 34.48 -48.02 1.80
N THR A 212 34.55 -47.79 0.48
CA THR A 212 34.68 -46.43 -0.08
C THR A 212 33.37 -45.64 0.01
N TYR A 213 32.24 -46.34 0.12
CA TYR A 213 30.95 -45.75 0.46
C TYR A 213 30.88 -45.34 1.95
N GLU A 214 31.22 -46.25 2.88
CA GLU A 214 31.16 -45.99 4.34
C GLU A 214 32.11 -44.88 4.81
N ASP A 215 33.29 -44.75 4.21
CA ASP A 215 34.27 -43.72 4.57
C ASP A 215 34.07 -42.37 3.84
N GLY A 216 33.08 -42.28 2.94
CA GLY A 216 32.75 -41.07 2.18
C GLY A 216 33.77 -40.69 1.08
N SER A 217 34.80 -41.52 0.86
CA SER A 217 35.80 -41.25 -0.19
C SER A 217 35.21 -41.33 -1.59
N PHE A 218 34.22 -42.22 -1.80
CA PHE A 218 33.50 -42.33 -3.07
C PHE A 218 32.72 -41.04 -3.39
N GLU A 219 32.02 -40.47 -2.41
CA GLU A 219 31.26 -39.22 -2.62
C GLU A 219 32.18 -38.05 -2.99
N THR A 220 33.34 -37.97 -2.32
CA THR A 220 34.34 -36.91 -2.57
C THR A 220 34.90 -37.03 -3.99
N LEU A 221 35.25 -38.24 -4.42
CA LEU A 221 35.74 -38.52 -5.77
C LEU A 221 34.67 -38.20 -6.84
N CYS A 222 33.41 -38.57 -6.59
CA CYS A 222 32.31 -38.24 -7.49
C CYS A 222 32.14 -36.72 -7.64
N LEU A 223 32.20 -35.98 -6.53
CA LEU A 223 32.07 -34.53 -6.54
C LEU A 223 33.20 -33.88 -7.34
N GLU A 224 34.45 -34.30 -7.13
CA GLU A 224 35.60 -33.81 -7.89
C GLU A 224 35.45 -34.07 -9.40
N LYS A 225 35.01 -35.27 -9.78
CA LYS A 225 34.77 -35.63 -11.18
C LYS A 225 33.59 -34.86 -11.79
N CYS A 226 32.51 -34.63 -11.05
CA CYS A 226 31.41 -33.77 -11.49
C CYS A 226 31.91 -32.36 -11.81
N LEU A 227 32.67 -31.75 -10.89
CA LEU A 227 33.20 -30.39 -11.09
C LEU A 227 34.18 -30.33 -12.27
N ALA A 228 35.00 -31.37 -12.45
CA ALA A 228 35.90 -31.49 -13.60
C ALA A 228 35.12 -31.59 -14.93
N LYS A 229 34.06 -32.40 -14.99
CA LYS A 229 33.18 -32.51 -16.17
C LYS A 229 32.47 -31.19 -16.46
N LEU A 230 31.91 -30.51 -15.45
CA LEU A 230 31.28 -29.19 -15.64
C LEU A 230 32.27 -28.14 -16.16
N SER A 231 33.49 -28.14 -15.65
CA SER A 231 34.57 -27.27 -16.14
C SER A 231 34.90 -27.55 -17.62
N ALA A 232 34.96 -28.83 -18.02
CA ALA A 232 35.23 -29.24 -19.39
C ALA A 232 34.14 -28.79 -20.39
N VAL A 233 32.89 -28.67 -19.94
CA VAL A 233 31.75 -28.20 -20.76
C VAL A 233 31.67 -26.67 -20.81
N GLY A 234 32.58 -25.96 -20.14
CA GLY A 234 32.65 -24.49 -20.13
C GLY A 234 31.73 -23.82 -19.11
N VAL A 235 31.36 -24.52 -18.03
CA VAL A 235 30.58 -23.93 -16.94
C VAL A 235 31.46 -23.00 -16.12
N ASN A 236 31.00 -21.76 -15.90
CA ASN A 236 31.66 -20.82 -15.01
C ASN A 236 31.59 -21.34 -13.57
N GLN A 237 32.75 -21.58 -12.94
CA GLN A 237 32.84 -22.18 -11.61
C GLN A 237 32.44 -21.24 -10.46
N GLU A 238 32.31 -19.94 -10.71
CA GLU A 238 31.85 -18.97 -9.70
C GLU A 238 30.32 -18.89 -9.69
N THR A 239 29.72 -18.80 -10.88
CA THR A 239 28.27 -18.62 -11.03
C THR A 239 27.51 -19.92 -11.24
N PHE A 240 28.21 -21.02 -11.58
CA PHE A 240 27.63 -22.30 -12.02
C PHE A 240 26.66 -22.13 -13.18
N THR A 241 27.01 -21.27 -14.14
CA THR A 241 26.19 -21.01 -15.34
C THR A 241 27.02 -21.16 -16.61
N LYS A 242 26.33 -21.51 -17.71
CA LYS A 242 26.85 -21.49 -19.08
C LYS A 242 25.91 -20.64 -19.93
N GLN A 243 26.43 -19.54 -20.46
CA GLN A 243 25.69 -18.63 -21.34
C GLN A 243 26.11 -18.84 -22.79
N GLN A 244 25.15 -19.00 -23.70
CA GLN A 244 25.39 -19.22 -25.13
C GLN A 244 24.38 -18.41 -25.95
N TYR A 245 24.80 -17.91 -27.10
CA TYR A 245 23.94 -17.25 -28.08
C TYR A 245 23.93 -18.06 -29.37
N PHE A 246 22.76 -18.20 -29.97
CA PHE A 246 22.54 -18.93 -31.21
C PHE A 246 21.77 -18.07 -32.20
N GLY A 247 22.14 -18.10 -33.47
CA GLY A 247 21.36 -17.41 -34.52
C GLY A 247 20.11 -18.20 -34.92
N GLU A 248 20.20 -19.53 -34.89
CA GLU A 248 19.16 -20.44 -35.38
C GLU A 248 18.62 -21.33 -34.26
N LEU A 249 17.33 -21.66 -34.33
CA LEU A 249 16.64 -22.47 -33.34
C LEU A 249 17.20 -23.91 -33.28
N GLU A 250 17.53 -24.48 -34.43
CA GLU A 250 18.04 -25.85 -34.54
C GLU A 250 19.39 -26.01 -33.83
N GLU A 251 20.29 -25.02 -34.00
CA GLU A 251 21.59 -24.98 -33.33
C GLU A 251 21.43 -24.89 -31.81
N MET A 252 20.50 -24.03 -31.35
CA MET A 252 20.17 -23.89 -29.95
C MET A 252 19.67 -25.24 -29.38
N LEU A 253 18.68 -25.86 -30.02
CA LEU A 253 18.11 -27.14 -29.57
C LEU A 253 19.14 -28.26 -29.54
N GLU A 254 20.03 -28.31 -30.54
CA GLU A 254 21.10 -29.30 -30.61
C GLU A 254 22.10 -29.15 -29.44
N ALA A 255 22.43 -27.90 -29.10
CA ALA A 255 23.37 -27.56 -28.03
C ALA A 255 22.80 -27.81 -26.63
N ILE A 256 21.50 -27.59 -26.41
CA ILE A 256 20.87 -27.80 -25.10
C ILE A 256 20.33 -29.21 -24.90
N GLU A 257 20.23 -30.02 -25.96
CA GLU A 257 19.58 -31.33 -25.94
C GLU A 257 20.13 -32.27 -24.85
N GLY A 258 21.46 -32.32 -24.73
CA GLY A 258 22.15 -33.11 -23.71
C GLY A 258 21.99 -32.56 -22.30
N CYS A 259 21.56 -31.31 -22.14
CA CYS A 259 21.24 -30.71 -20.84
C CYS A 259 19.79 -30.99 -20.42
N ILE A 260 18.87 -31.20 -21.36
CA ILE A 260 17.42 -31.31 -21.07
C ILE A 260 16.85 -32.73 -21.19
N SER A 261 17.51 -33.64 -21.92
CA SER A 261 16.99 -34.98 -22.24
C SER A 261 18.10 -36.02 -22.47
N ASP A 262 17.76 -37.31 -22.32
CA ASP A 262 18.64 -38.46 -22.61
C ASP A 262 18.61 -38.79 -24.11
N VAL A 263 19.59 -38.26 -24.85
CA VAL A 263 19.71 -38.44 -26.29
C VAL A 263 20.78 -39.48 -26.57
N LYS A 264 20.43 -40.46 -27.42
CA LYS A 264 21.37 -41.48 -27.87
C LYS A 264 22.59 -40.81 -28.51
N ASP A 265 23.79 -41.23 -28.11
CA ASP A 265 25.07 -40.75 -28.63
C ASP A 265 25.48 -39.32 -28.22
N LYS A 266 24.78 -38.70 -27.23
CA LYS A 266 25.22 -37.45 -26.57
C LYS A 266 25.44 -37.65 -25.08
N GLU A 267 26.41 -36.93 -24.49
CA GLU A 267 26.57 -36.88 -23.03
C GLU A 267 25.37 -36.17 -22.40
N CYS A 268 24.77 -36.81 -21.39
CA CYS A 268 23.52 -36.36 -20.79
C CYS A 268 23.77 -35.72 -19.41
N PHE A 269 23.75 -34.40 -19.33
CA PHE A 269 24.07 -33.61 -18.14
C PHE A 269 22.87 -33.28 -17.25
N TRP A 270 21.65 -33.69 -17.62
CA TRP A 270 20.41 -33.29 -16.94
C TRP A 270 20.41 -33.47 -15.42
N HIS A 271 21.07 -34.52 -14.91
CA HIS A 271 21.23 -34.76 -13.47
C HIS A 271 21.96 -33.62 -12.73
N LEU A 272 22.81 -32.86 -13.43
CA LEU A 272 23.61 -31.77 -12.89
C LEU A 272 23.02 -30.40 -13.22
N VAL A 273 21.99 -30.32 -14.05
CA VAL A 273 21.35 -29.05 -14.44
C VAL A 273 20.23 -28.74 -13.45
N ASP A 274 20.23 -27.53 -12.90
CA ASP A 274 19.20 -27.03 -11.99
C ASP A 274 18.05 -26.41 -12.81
N ASN A 275 18.38 -25.53 -13.74
CA ASN A 275 17.42 -24.98 -14.70
C ASN A 275 18.11 -24.50 -15.99
N VAL A 276 17.33 -24.30 -17.04
CA VAL A 276 17.76 -23.66 -18.29
C VAL A 276 16.89 -22.44 -18.52
N GLU A 277 17.47 -21.27 -18.74
CA GLU A 277 16.75 -20.03 -19.10
C GLU A 277 16.99 -19.72 -20.59
N ASP A 278 15.93 -19.50 -21.36
CA ASP A 278 15.92 -19.09 -22.77
C ASP A 278 15.07 -17.82 -22.91
N ASP A 279 15.13 -17.05 -24.00
CA ASP A 279 14.48 -15.75 -24.15
C ASP A 279 12.99 -15.76 -24.75
N ALA A 280 11.89 -16.13 -24.02
CA ALA A 280 10.41 -15.83 -24.27
C ALA A 280 9.44 -15.41 -23.03
N ASP A 281 8.61 -14.32 -22.99
CA ASP A 281 8.26 -13.34 -21.85
C ASP A 281 7.49 -13.85 -20.62
N LEU A 282 7.76 -15.10 -20.26
CA LEU A 282 6.86 -15.95 -19.52
C LEU A 282 7.69 -16.96 -18.73
N LEU A 283 8.01 -16.61 -17.48
CA LEU A 283 8.74 -17.49 -16.58
C LEU A 283 7.90 -18.73 -16.26
N CYS A 284 8.17 -19.81 -16.98
CA CYS A 284 7.57 -21.12 -16.81
C CYS A 284 8.53 -22.12 -16.15
N ALA A 285 8.00 -23.04 -15.34
CA ALA A 285 8.72 -24.22 -14.88
C ALA A 285 8.00 -25.51 -15.32
N ILE A 286 8.74 -26.42 -15.97
CA ILE A 286 8.27 -27.75 -16.38
C ILE A 286 8.94 -28.79 -15.48
N GLY A 287 8.15 -29.68 -14.87
CA GLY A 287 8.65 -30.87 -14.17
C GLY A 287 8.09 -32.14 -14.81
N ASP A 288 8.95 -33.15 -14.87
CA ASP A 288 8.60 -34.53 -15.22
C ASP A 288 7.97 -35.27 -14.02
N THR A 289 7.02 -36.18 -14.29
CA THR A 289 6.18 -36.88 -13.29
C THR A 289 6.23 -38.40 -13.37
N ASP A 290 7.28 -39.00 -13.94
CA ASP A 290 7.42 -40.46 -14.01
C ASP A 290 7.65 -41.16 -12.64
N ARG A 291 7.45 -40.46 -11.51
CA ARG A 291 7.39 -41.08 -10.18
C ARG A 291 6.15 -40.62 -9.43
N ILE A 292 5.35 -41.58 -8.97
CA ILE A 292 4.07 -41.43 -8.22
C ILE A 292 4.21 -40.62 -6.90
N ARG A 293 5.43 -40.25 -6.47
CA ARG A 293 5.69 -39.33 -5.34
C ARG A 293 5.95 -37.88 -5.75
N ALA A 294 6.11 -37.58 -7.04
CA ALA A 294 6.44 -36.26 -7.59
C ALA A 294 5.24 -35.31 -7.65
N ASP A 295 4.00 -35.80 -7.75
CA ASP A 295 2.81 -34.95 -7.80
C ASP A 295 2.63 -34.12 -6.52
N ALA A 296 2.94 -34.70 -5.36
CA ALA A 296 2.97 -33.98 -4.09
C ALA A 296 4.11 -32.95 -4.05
N LEU A 297 5.31 -33.34 -4.52
CA LEU A 297 6.51 -32.50 -4.48
C LEU A 297 6.46 -31.31 -5.46
N ILE A 298 5.85 -31.46 -6.63
CA ILE A 298 5.71 -30.37 -7.61
C ILE A 298 4.66 -29.38 -7.14
N VAL A 299 3.54 -29.86 -6.60
CA VAL A 299 2.55 -29.01 -5.94
C VAL A 299 3.20 -28.32 -4.74
N ASP A 300 3.96 -29.02 -3.90
CA ASP A 300 4.74 -28.43 -2.81
C ASP A 300 5.79 -27.41 -3.30
N CYS A 301 6.46 -27.67 -4.42
CA CYS A 301 7.45 -26.75 -5.00
C CYS A 301 6.78 -25.51 -5.59
N ALA A 302 5.63 -25.65 -6.25
CA ALA A 302 4.84 -24.53 -6.73
C ALA A 302 4.28 -23.71 -5.56
N ILE A 303 3.79 -24.37 -4.51
CA ILE A 303 3.35 -23.75 -3.25
C ILE A 303 4.51 -23.02 -2.60
N ARG A 304 5.67 -23.67 -2.39
CA ARG A 304 6.86 -23.07 -1.79
C ARG A 304 7.39 -21.92 -2.65
N GLY A 305 7.29 -22.02 -3.97
CA GLY A 305 7.61 -20.92 -4.88
C GLY A 305 6.69 -19.72 -4.68
N LEU A 306 5.38 -19.95 -4.54
CA LEU A 306 4.40 -18.91 -4.20
C LEU A 306 4.59 -18.38 -2.77
N GLU A 307 4.99 -19.21 -1.80
CA GLU A 307 5.30 -18.78 -0.43
C GLU A 307 6.57 -17.93 -0.35
N GLN A 308 7.62 -18.33 -1.07
CA GLN A 308 8.90 -17.63 -1.11
C GLN A 308 8.81 -16.30 -1.84
N HIS A 309 8.00 -16.22 -2.91
CA HIS A 309 7.90 -15.03 -3.75
C HIS A 309 6.67 -14.16 -3.45
N GLY A 310 5.65 -14.72 -2.80
CA GLY A 310 4.34 -14.10 -2.58
C GLY A 310 3.38 -14.35 -3.75
N SER A 311 2.08 -14.41 -3.45
CA SER A 311 1.00 -14.53 -4.46
C SER A 311 0.95 -13.36 -5.43
N GLU A 312 1.54 -12.21 -5.06
CA GLU A 312 1.70 -11.06 -5.94
C GLU A 312 2.78 -11.26 -7.01
N LYS A 313 3.64 -12.28 -6.93
CA LYS A 313 4.75 -12.50 -7.87
C LYS A 313 4.65 -13.80 -8.67
N GLY A 314 3.68 -14.66 -8.35
CA GLY A 314 3.48 -15.91 -9.06
C GLY A 314 2.00 -16.25 -9.27
N ALA A 315 1.71 -16.94 -10.36
CA ALA A 315 0.40 -17.48 -10.69
C ALA A 315 0.51 -18.97 -11.04
N MET A 316 -0.52 -19.74 -10.72
CA MET A 316 -0.59 -21.16 -11.03
C MET A 316 -1.74 -21.41 -12.00
N ILE A 317 -1.46 -22.14 -13.08
CA ILE A 317 -2.42 -22.46 -14.13
C ILE A 317 -2.47 -23.97 -14.30
N ALA A 318 -3.68 -24.54 -14.27
CA ALA A 318 -3.89 -25.94 -14.62
C ALA A 318 -4.44 -26.03 -16.05
N THR A 319 -3.83 -26.86 -16.89
CA THR A 319 -4.27 -27.08 -18.27
C THR A 319 -4.69 -28.53 -18.48
N LYS A 320 -5.82 -28.75 -19.16
CA LYS A 320 -6.17 -30.05 -19.73
C LYS A 320 -5.62 -30.07 -21.16
N ILE A 321 -4.59 -30.87 -21.42
CA ILE A 321 -3.89 -30.93 -22.71
C ILE A 321 -4.18 -32.27 -23.41
N ASP A 322 -4.67 -32.21 -24.65
CA ASP A 322 -4.71 -33.27 -25.67
C ASP A 322 -5.09 -34.71 -25.25
N VAL A 323 -6.09 -34.86 -24.36
CA VAL A 323 -6.87 -36.10 -24.21
C VAL A 323 -8.34 -35.78 -24.46
N LEU A 324 -8.67 -35.66 -25.74
CA LEU A 324 -10.03 -35.80 -26.27
C LEU A 324 -9.92 -36.82 -27.41
N VAL A 325 -9.72 -38.09 -27.06
CA VAL A 325 -10.00 -39.18 -27.98
C VAL A 325 -11.52 -39.27 -28.07
N ASP A 326 -12.11 -39.52 -29.24
CA ASP A 326 -13.57 -39.56 -29.48
C ASP A 326 -14.38 -40.37 -28.44
N ASN A 327 -13.75 -41.31 -27.73
CA ASN A 327 -14.35 -42.08 -26.64
C ASN A 327 -14.62 -41.29 -25.34
N ASP A 328 -13.96 -40.17 -25.10
CA ASP A 328 -14.12 -39.34 -23.88
C ASP A 328 -15.20 -38.24 -24.01
N MET A 329 -15.72 -38.01 -25.21
CA MET A 329 -16.88 -37.15 -25.44
C MET A 329 -18.20 -37.86 -25.08
N GLU A 330 -18.22 -39.21 -25.10
CA GLU A 330 -19.39 -40.02 -24.76
C GLU A 330 -19.35 -40.66 -23.36
N LYS A 331 -18.21 -40.60 -22.66
CA LYS A 331 -18.05 -41.18 -21.31
C LYS A 331 -17.73 -40.11 -20.28
N GLU A 332 -18.32 -40.26 -19.10
CA GLU A 332 -18.09 -39.42 -17.91
C GLU A 332 -16.61 -39.08 -17.73
N PRO A 333 -16.31 -37.86 -17.25
CA PRO A 333 -14.97 -37.30 -17.33
C PRO A 333 -13.96 -38.20 -16.61
N GLY A 334 -12.91 -38.61 -17.34
CA GLY A 334 -11.99 -39.67 -16.92
C GLY A 334 -11.42 -39.53 -15.50
N VAL A 335 -10.96 -40.65 -14.95
CA VAL A 335 -10.51 -40.84 -13.56
C VAL A 335 -9.56 -39.74 -13.06
N PHE A 336 -8.75 -39.14 -13.93
CA PHE A 336 -7.86 -38.02 -13.58
C PHE A 336 -8.63 -36.71 -13.31
N TYR A 337 -9.70 -36.42 -14.06
CA TYR A 337 -10.62 -35.30 -13.80
C TYR A 337 -11.47 -35.58 -12.58
N GLU A 338 -11.99 -36.79 -12.40
CA GLU A 338 -12.65 -37.18 -11.14
C GLU A 338 -11.69 -37.04 -9.95
N ARG A 339 -10.40 -37.30 -10.12
CA ARG A 339 -9.39 -37.19 -9.06
C ARG A 339 -8.95 -35.75 -8.80
N ALA A 340 -8.75 -34.92 -9.82
CA ALA A 340 -8.48 -33.49 -9.66
C ALA A 340 -9.72 -32.74 -9.12
N ARG A 341 -10.92 -33.07 -9.61
CA ARG A 341 -12.21 -32.60 -9.10
C ARG A 341 -12.52 -33.18 -7.72
N SER A 342 -12.09 -34.40 -7.41
CA SER A 342 -12.13 -35.00 -6.08
C SER A 342 -11.18 -34.28 -5.15
N ILE A 343 -9.97 -33.90 -5.57
CA ILE A 343 -9.04 -33.09 -4.76
C ILE A 343 -9.62 -31.67 -4.55
N LEU A 344 -10.28 -31.10 -5.55
CA LEU A 344 -11.03 -29.83 -5.44
C LEU A 344 -12.32 -29.94 -4.61
N ASN A 345 -12.98 -31.09 -4.61
CA ASN A 345 -14.12 -31.41 -3.75
C ASN A 345 -13.68 -31.87 -2.35
N TRP A 346 -12.45 -32.38 -2.18
CA TRP A 346 -11.81 -32.73 -0.91
C TRP A 346 -11.60 -31.51 -0.04
N ILE A 347 -11.37 -30.37 -0.69
CA ILE A 347 -11.28 -29.04 -0.12
C ILE A 347 -12.65 -28.53 0.41
N LYS A 348 -13.77 -29.10 -0.04
CA LYS A 348 -15.15 -28.67 0.31
C LYS A 348 -15.97 -29.74 1.04
N ILE A 349 -15.32 -30.68 1.73
CA ILE A 349 -16.04 -31.77 2.43
C ILE A 349 -16.70 -31.24 3.72
N PRO A 350 -18.01 -31.46 3.94
CA PRO A 350 -18.66 -31.25 5.24
C PRO A 350 -18.05 -32.17 6.31
N ASP A 351 -17.86 -31.69 7.55
CA ASP A 351 -17.07 -32.35 8.61
C ASP A 351 -17.40 -33.84 8.85
N GLU A 352 -18.62 -34.28 8.53
CA GLU A 352 -19.11 -35.65 8.67
C GLU A 352 -18.41 -36.67 7.73
N LEU A 353 -17.94 -36.25 6.55
CA LEU A 353 -17.25 -37.11 5.57
C LEU A 353 -15.71 -37.10 5.75
N ALA A 354 -15.16 -36.11 6.46
CA ALA A 354 -13.72 -36.01 6.74
C ALA A 354 -13.18 -37.12 7.64
N ALA A 355 -14.06 -37.76 8.43
CA ALA A 355 -13.71 -38.87 9.31
C ALA A 355 -13.31 -40.14 8.54
N GLN A 356 -13.78 -40.31 7.29
CA GLN A 356 -13.59 -41.53 6.48
C GLN A 356 -12.34 -41.51 5.59
N ILE A 357 -11.56 -40.42 5.63
CA ILE A 357 -10.35 -40.26 4.82
C ILE A 357 -9.19 -41.07 5.45
N PRO A 358 -8.43 -41.87 4.66
CA PRO A 358 -7.21 -42.55 5.11
C PRO A 358 -6.19 -41.58 5.73
N GLU A 359 -5.51 -41.96 6.81
CA GLU A 359 -4.58 -41.07 7.56
C GLU A 359 -3.46 -40.50 6.68
N ASP A 360 -2.96 -41.31 5.75
CA ASP A 360 -1.86 -40.98 4.85
C ASP A 360 -2.23 -39.84 3.88
N LEU A 361 -3.53 -39.69 3.58
CA LEU A 361 -4.07 -38.60 2.76
C LEU A 361 -4.49 -37.38 3.59
N LYS A 362 -4.81 -37.56 4.88
CA LYS A 362 -5.06 -36.44 5.82
C LYS A 362 -3.82 -35.57 6.02
N ALA A 363 -2.62 -36.14 5.87
CA ALA A 363 -1.36 -35.39 5.94
C ALA A 363 -1.11 -34.46 4.72
N LEU A 364 -1.73 -34.76 3.57
CA LEU A 364 -1.60 -33.99 2.31
C LEU A 364 -2.72 -32.94 2.13
N ALA A 365 -3.87 -33.14 2.77
CA ALA A 365 -5.00 -32.21 2.71
C ALA A 365 -4.82 -31.05 3.72
N ASP A 366 -3.91 -30.12 3.42
CA ASP A 366 -3.83 -28.87 4.17
C ASP A 366 -5.12 -28.06 3.90
N ARG A 367 -6.03 -27.99 4.89
CA ARG A 367 -7.28 -27.21 4.81
C ARG A 367 -7.01 -25.73 4.46
N ASN A 368 -5.79 -25.24 4.67
CA ASN A 368 -5.42 -23.88 4.28
C ASN A 368 -5.21 -23.70 2.77
N LEU A 369 -5.02 -24.76 1.96
CA LEU A 369 -4.66 -24.62 0.55
C LEU A 369 -5.71 -23.85 -0.27
N ALA A 370 -6.98 -24.04 0.08
CA ALA A 370 -8.12 -23.39 -0.58
C ALA A 370 -8.32 -21.94 -0.16
N GLU A 371 -8.03 -21.61 1.10
CA GLU A 371 -7.96 -20.22 1.58
C GLU A 371 -6.70 -19.51 1.06
N ARG A 372 -5.62 -20.25 0.77
CA ARG A 372 -4.32 -19.75 0.29
C ARG A 372 -4.20 -19.64 -1.24
N MET A 373 -5.09 -20.28 -2.01
CA MET A 373 -5.09 -20.25 -3.48
C MET A 373 -6.43 -19.80 -4.11
N PRO A 374 -6.94 -18.62 -3.79
CA PRO A 374 -8.23 -18.15 -4.31
C PRO A 374 -8.26 -17.89 -5.85
N GLN A 375 -7.13 -18.05 -6.57
CA GLN A 375 -7.01 -17.66 -7.99
C GLN A 375 -6.55 -18.77 -8.95
N LEU A 376 -6.63 -20.05 -8.58
CA LEU A 376 -6.30 -21.13 -9.54
C LEU A 376 -7.31 -21.12 -10.70
N LYS A 377 -6.88 -20.67 -11.89
CA LYS A 377 -7.67 -20.76 -13.12
C LYS A 377 -7.32 -22.03 -13.89
N VAL A 378 -8.37 -22.68 -14.40
CA VAL A 378 -8.26 -23.92 -15.17
C VAL A 378 -8.65 -23.63 -16.62
N PHE A 379 -7.79 -24.02 -17.56
CA PHE A 379 -8.05 -23.90 -19.00
C PHE A 379 -8.12 -25.28 -19.64
N SER A 380 -9.07 -25.47 -20.55
CA SER A 380 -9.07 -26.62 -21.45
C SER A 380 -8.43 -26.16 -22.75
N VAL A 381 -7.30 -26.78 -23.11
CA VAL A 381 -6.52 -26.34 -24.28
C VAL A 381 -6.18 -27.52 -25.20
N SER A 382 -6.25 -27.32 -26.51
CA SER A 382 -5.71 -28.26 -27.49
C SER A 382 -4.59 -27.59 -28.27
N SER A 383 -3.36 -27.80 -27.78
CA SER A 383 -2.16 -27.27 -28.40
C SER A 383 -1.97 -27.86 -29.80
N ALA A 384 -2.27 -29.15 -29.99
CA ALA A 384 -2.15 -29.80 -31.29
C ALA A 384 -3.08 -29.18 -32.35
N GLN A 385 -4.36 -28.95 -32.02
CA GLN A 385 -5.30 -28.32 -32.95
C GLN A 385 -4.92 -26.86 -33.23
N TYR A 386 -4.44 -26.12 -32.23
CA TYR A 386 -3.94 -24.76 -32.43
C TYR A 386 -2.70 -24.73 -33.32
N MET A 387 -1.72 -25.62 -33.11
CA MET A 387 -0.48 -25.65 -33.89
C MET A 387 -0.73 -25.98 -35.35
N LYS A 388 -1.73 -26.82 -35.68
CA LYS A 388 -2.13 -27.01 -37.08
C LYS A 388 -2.42 -25.68 -37.75
N TRP A 389 -3.19 -24.80 -37.11
CA TRP A 389 -3.49 -23.46 -37.64
C TRP A 389 -2.26 -22.60 -37.89
N VAL A 390 -1.18 -22.79 -37.11
CA VAL A 390 0.05 -21.99 -37.18
C VAL A 390 1.02 -22.52 -38.24
N GLU A 391 1.09 -23.85 -38.42
CA GLU A 391 2.09 -24.51 -39.25
C GLU A 391 1.80 -24.45 -40.76
N GLU A 392 0.54 -24.51 -41.18
CA GLU A 392 0.20 -24.49 -42.61
C GLU A 392 -0.26 -23.08 -43.04
N GLU A 393 0.28 -22.57 -44.15
CA GLU A 393 -0.06 -21.23 -44.64
C GLU A 393 -1.50 -21.16 -45.18
N GLU A 394 -1.98 -22.25 -45.79
CA GLU A 394 -3.33 -22.36 -46.37
C GLU A 394 -3.84 -23.80 -46.26
N PHE A 395 -5.10 -23.98 -45.87
CA PHE A 395 -5.77 -25.28 -45.82
C PHE A 395 -6.85 -25.36 -46.91
N LEU A 396 -7.02 -26.54 -47.48
CA LEU A 396 -8.29 -26.90 -48.08
C LEU A 396 -9.34 -27.06 -46.97
N TYR A 397 -10.59 -26.71 -47.24
CA TYR A 397 -11.66 -26.73 -46.24
C TYR A 397 -11.81 -28.11 -45.54
N ASP A 398 -11.60 -29.21 -46.28
CA ASP A 398 -11.63 -30.58 -45.79
C ASP A 398 -10.40 -30.99 -44.95
N GLN A 399 -9.32 -30.20 -45.01
CA GLN A 399 -8.08 -30.36 -44.24
C GLN A 399 -8.01 -29.40 -43.05
N SER A 400 -9.00 -28.52 -42.88
CA SER A 400 -9.02 -27.56 -41.80
C SER A 400 -9.01 -28.25 -40.42
N PRO A 401 -8.36 -27.66 -39.40
CA PRO A 401 -8.36 -28.21 -38.05
C PRO A 401 -9.78 -28.31 -37.48
N GLU A 402 -10.04 -29.34 -36.69
CA GLU A 402 -11.37 -29.65 -36.16
C GLU A 402 -11.90 -28.58 -35.20
N LEU A 403 -10.98 -27.90 -34.51
CA LEU A 403 -11.28 -26.78 -33.62
C LEU A 403 -10.77 -25.51 -34.27
N THR A 404 -11.57 -24.45 -34.23
CA THR A 404 -11.07 -23.09 -34.52
C THR A 404 -9.95 -22.72 -33.55
N ALA A 405 -9.09 -21.76 -33.94
CA ALA A 405 -8.03 -21.25 -33.07
C ALA A 405 -8.57 -20.79 -31.69
N GLU A 406 -9.73 -20.13 -31.66
CA GLU A 406 -10.38 -19.72 -30.40
C GLU A 406 -10.89 -20.93 -29.59
N ALA A 407 -11.54 -21.90 -30.25
CA ALA A 407 -12.04 -23.12 -29.62
C ALA A 407 -10.93 -24.03 -29.08
N SER A 408 -9.69 -23.85 -29.53
CA SER A 408 -8.52 -24.52 -28.97
C SER A 408 -8.19 -24.09 -27.53
N GLY A 409 -8.72 -22.96 -27.05
CA GLY A 409 -8.47 -22.40 -25.72
C GLY A 409 -7.09 -21.75 -25.52
N ILE A 410 -6.19 -21.81 -26.51
CA ILE A 410 -4.87 -21.16 -26.45
C ILE A 410 -4.99 -19.63 -26.40
N PRO A 411 -5.81 -18.95 -27.25
CA PRO A 411 -5.97 -17.50 -27.17
C PRO A 411 -6.52 -17.04 -25.81
N ASP A 412 -7.47 -17.78 -25.23
CA ASP A 412 -8.01 -17.50 -23.89
C ASP A 412 -6.94 -17.58 -22.79
N LEU A 413 -6.14 -18.64 -22.83
CA LEU A 413 -5.03 -18.82 -21.91
C LEU A 413 -4.00 -17.69 -22.05
N ARG A 414 -3.65 -17.32 -23.29
CA ARG A 414 -2.71 -16.23 -23.57
C ARG A 414 -3.26 -14.89 -23.07
N ARG A 415 -4.53 -14.58 -23.34
CA ARG A 415 -5.21 -13.40 -22.79
C ARG A 415 -5.12 -13.37 -21.26
N HIS A 416 -5.37 -14.49 -20.59
CA HIS A 416 -5.24 -14.55 -19.14
C HIS A 416 -3.81 -14.29 -18.65
N ILE A 417 -2.82 -14.93 -19.27
CA ILE A 417 -1.40 -14.72 -18.94
C ILE A 417 -1.03 -13.23 -19.08
N LEU A 418 -1.42 -12.61 -20.19
CA LEU A 418 -1.21 -11.19 -20.45
C LEU A 418 -1.84 -10.29 -19.37
N THR A 419 -3.03 -10.63 -18.86
CA THR A 419 -3.66 -9.86 -17.77
C THR A 419 -2.90 -9.91 -16.45
N LEU A 420 -2.12 -10.96 -16.15
CA LEU A 420 -1.45 -11.11 -14.86
C LEU A 420 -0.36 -10.05 -14.62
N ALA A 421 0.32 -9.61 -15.68
CA ALA A 421 1.32 -8.55 -15.63
C ALA A 421 0.76 -7.17 -15.99
N ALA A 422 -0.41 -7.12 -16.67
CA ALA A 422 -0.99 -5.89 -17.18
C ALA A 422 -1.29 -4.86 -16.09
N GLU A 423 -1.88 -5.29 -14.96
CA GLU A 423 -2.18 -4.39 -13.83
C GLU A 423 -0.91 -3.78 -13.25
N GLN A 424 0.09 -4.63 -12.94
CA GLN A 424 1.37 -4.19 -12.38
C GLN A 424 2.11 -3.24 -13.32
N ASN A 425 2.10 -3.52 -14.62
CA ASN A 425 2.71 -2.65 -15.62
C ASN A 425 1.97 -1.31 -15.71
N TYR A 426 0.64 -1.33 -15.71
CA TYR A 426 -0.18 -0.13 -15.72
C TYR A 426 0.05 0.72 -14.46
N GLU A 427 0.05 0.11 -13.27
CA GLU A 427 0.35 0.80 -12.01
C GLU A 427 1.76 1.41 -12.00
N ALA A 428 2.75 0.71 -12.53
CA ALA A 428 4.12 1.24 -12.63
C ALA A 428 4.18 2.49 -13.52
N TYR A 429 3.56 2.46 -14.70
CA TYR A 429 3.47 3.63 -15.59
C TYR A 429 2.65 4.76 -14.94
N ASN A 430 1.54 4.43 -14.30
CA ASN A 430 0.71 5.40 -13.61
C ASN A 430 1.48 6.07 -12.46
N ALA A 431 2.18 5.32 -11.61
CA ALA A 431 3.00 5.88 -10.55
C ALA A 431 4.16 6.72 -11.10
N HIS A 432 4.80 6.28 -12.19
CA HIS A 432 5.88 7.03 -12.82
C HIS A 432 5.39 8.37 -13.37
N LEU A 433 4.22 8.39 -14.02
CA LEU A 433 3.64 9.59 -14.63
C LEU A 433 2.91 10.50 -13.63
N SER A 434 2.25 9.95 -12.61
CA SER A 434 1.45 10.72 -11.65
C SER A 434 2.21 11.11 -10.38
N VAL A 435 3.31 10.42 -10.05
CA VAL A 435 4.09 10.67 -8.83
C VAL A 435 5.52 11.06 -9.16
N PHE A 436 6.27 10.20 -9.86
CA PHE A 436 7.70 10.41 -10.07
C PHE A 436 7.99 11.63 -10.96
N PHE A 437 7.36 11.71 -12.13
CA PHE A 437 7.60 12.80 -13.07
C PHE A 437 7.17 14.17 -12.52
N PRO A 438 5.98 14.34 -11.91
CA PRO A 438 5.60 15.59 -11.24
C PRO A 438 6.55 15.96 -10.09
N ALA A 439 7.00 14.97 -9.30
CA ALA A 439 7.95 15.22 -8.22
C ALA A 439 9.31 15.69 -8.74
N LEU A 440 9.74 15.21 -9.92
CA LEU A 440 10.94 15.67 -10.60
C LEU A 440 10.77 17.11 -11.10
N VAL A 441 9.64 17.45 -11.72
CA VAL A 441 9.32 18.84 -12.12
C VAL A 441 9.28 19.77 -10.91
N ALA A 442 8.65 19.37 -9.81
CA ALA A 442 8.65 20.12 -8.55
C ALA A 442 10.05 20.18 -7.88
N LYS A 443 10.94 19.23 -8.17
CA LYS A 443 12.34 19.31 -7.72
C LYS A 443 13.12 20.32 -8.53
N ILE A 444 12.88 20.44 -9.84
CA ILE A 444 13.42 21.51 -10.69
C ILE A 444 13.00 22.88 -10.12
N ASP A 445 11.73 23.02 -9.76
CA ASP A 445 11.18 24.24 -9.13
C ASP A 445 11.88 24.57 -7.80
N ARG A 446 12.06 23.59 -6.91
CA ARG A 446 12.74 23.78 -5.61
C ARG A 446 14.22 24.11 -5.72
N VAL A 447 14.91 23.55 -6.71
CA VAL A 447 16.31 23.90 -7.00
C VAL A 447 16.41 25.36 -7.50
N HIS A 448 15.31 25.92 -8.01
CA HIS A 448 15.21 27.32 -8.45
C HIS A 448 14.68 28.27 -7.37
N ALA A 449 13.73 27.82 -6.53
CA ALA A 449 13.03 28.63 -5.55
C ALA A 449 13.38 28.23 -4.10
N GLU A 450 14.08 29.10 -3.37
CA GLU A 450 14.11 29.06 -1.90
C GLU A 450 12.68 29.22 -1.38
N THR A 451 11.98 28.13 -1.07
CA THR A 451 10.59 28.19 -0.60
C THR A 451 10.43 27.67 0.82
N GLU A 452 9.82 28.53 1.64
CA GLU A 452 9.58 28.42 3.06
C GLU A 452 8.50 27.39 3.42
N PHE A 453 8.75 26.65 4.49
CA PHE A 453 7.90 25.65 5.14
C PHE A 453 6.59 26.21 5.77
N THR A 454 6.20 27.45 5.48
CA THR A 454 5.19 28.23 6.22
C THR A 454 3.74 27.92 5.80
N THR A 455 3.49 27.51 4.55
CA THR A 455 2.15 27.44 3.94
C THR A 455 1.24 26.28 4.38
N VAL A 456 1.78 25.23 5.02
CA VAL A 456 1.01 24.05 5.46
C VAL A 456 0.33 24.29 6.83
N LEU A 457 0.89 25.18 7.66
CA LEU A 457 0.41 25.45 9.01
C LEU A 457 -0.69 26.52 9.05
N ASP A 458 -0.68 27.46 8.10
CA ASP A 458 -1.74 28.47 7.98
C ASP A 458 -3.10 27.81 7.63
N LYS A 459 -3.09 26.81 6.73
CA LYS A 459 -4.27 25.99 6.41
C LYS A 459 -4.79 25.16 7.59
N TYR A 460 -3.95 24.90 8.59
CA TYR A 460 -4.34 24.17 9.80
C TYR A 460 -4.99 25.10 10.83
N CYS A 461 -4.51 26.35 10.97
CA CYS A 461 -5.12 27.36 11.85
C CYS A 461 -6.55 27.71 11.40
N GLU A 462 -6.80 27.77 10.09
CA GLU A 462 -8.13 28.02 9.52
C GLU A 462 -9.14 26.90 9.87
N ALA A 463 -8.71 25.64 9.89
CA ALA A 463 -9.60 24.49 10.16
C ALA A 463 -10.05 24.38 11.64
N VAL A 464 -9.33 25.01 12.58
CA VAL A 464 -9.66 25.00 14.02
C VAL A 464 -10.68 26.08 14.38
N GLU A 465 -10.79 27.14 13.58
CA GLU A 465 -11.68 28.28 13.85
C GLU A 465 -13.16 27.95 13.61
N ASP A 466 -13.47 26.96 12.77
CA ASP A 466 -14.86 26.66 12.35
C ASP A 466 -15.66 25.73 13.30
N GLN A 467 -15.04 25.07 14.29
CA GLN A 467 -15.70 23.96 15.02
C GLN A 467 -16.07 24.23 16.50
N GLY A 468 -15.81 25.44 17.06
CA GLY A 468 -15.73 25.61 18.52
C GLY A 468 -17.01 25.97 19.31
N LEU A 469 -18.01 26.62 18.71
CA LEU A 469 -19.04 27.37 19.47
C LEU A 469 -20.45 26.78 19.46
N GLN A 470 -20.78 25.99 18.43
CA GLN A 470 -22.15 25.61 18.13
C GLN A 470 -22.85 24.81 19.26
N PRO A 471 -22.20 23.80 19.90
CA PRO A 471 -22.85 23.02 20.96
C PRO A 471 -23.15 23.84 22.22
N LEU A 472 -22.37 24.89 22.51
CA LEU A 472 -22.56 25.68 23.73
C LEU A 472 -23.77 26.60 23.63
N LEU A 473 -24.07 27.09 22.42
CA LEU A 473 -25.20 27.97 22.13
C LEU A 473 -26.53 27.21 22.11
N GLU A 474 -26.53 25.89 21.89
CA GLU A 474 -27.75 25.06 21.89
C GLU A 474 -28.45 25.01 23.27
N ASP A 475 -27.69 25.06 24.37
CA ASP A 475 -28.26 25.04 25.73
C ASP A 475 -28.57 26.44 26.27
N HIS A 476 -28.25 27.50 25.51
CA HIS A 476 -28.33 28.90 25.96
C HIS A 476 -29.71 29.24 26.53
N GLU A 477 -30.76 28.90 25.80
CA GLU A 477 -32.15 29.20 26.16
C GLU A 477 -32.53 28.54 27.49
N HIS A 478 -32.07 27.32 27.75
CA HIS A 478 -32.31 26.61 29.01
C HIS A 478 -31.71 27.37 30.22
N TYR A 479 -30.47 27.85 30.10
CA TYR A 479 -29.81 28.60 31.18
C TYR A 479 -30.44 29.98 31.41
N VAL A 480 -30.84 30.67 30.35
CA VAL A 480 -31.50 31.99 30.45
C VAL A 480 -32.89 31.86 31.06
N THR A 481 -33.69 30.90 30.59
CA THR A 481 -35.10 30.75 31.03
C THR A 481 -35.21 30.05 32.37
N THR A 482 -34.59 28.89 32.55
CA THR A 482 -34.76 28.07 33.75
C THR A 482 -33.77 28.48 34.84
N GLY A 483 -32.50 28.66 34.46
CA GLY A 483 -31.42 28.98 35.38
C GLY A 483 -31.59 30.35 36.06
N LEU A 484 -31.74 31.42 35.29
CA LEU A 484 -31.86 32.77 35.87
C LEU A 484 -33.13 32.94 36.71
N ASN A 485 -34.21 32.23 36.40
CA ASN A 485 -35.43 32.24 37.21
C ASN A 485 -35.23 31.61 38.59
N LEU A 486 -34.61 30.44 38.64
CA LEU A 486 -34.28 29.78 39.90
C LEU A 486 -33.34 30.64 40.76
N LEU A 487 -32.41 31.35 40.12
CA LEU A 487 -31.53 32.31 40.79
C LEU A 487 -32.32 33.52 41.30
N ALA A 488 -33.24 34.02 40.51
CA ALA A 488 -34.08 35.14 40.86
C ALA A 488 -34.87 34.86 42.14
N GLU A 489 -35.51 33.70 42.26
CA GLU A 489 -36.27 33.30 43.44
C GLU A 489 -35.45 33.44 44.73
N GLN A 490 -34.16 33.08 44.69
CA GLN A 490 -33.29 33.16 45.86
C GLN A 490 -33.07 34.61 46.34
N TRP A 491 -32.80 35.57 45.45
CA TRP A 491 -32.64 36.98 45.86
C TRP A 491 -33.96 37.73 45.98
N HIS A 492 -35.05 37.24 45.41
CA HIS A 492 -36.39 37.81 45.63
C HIS A 492 -36.80 37.74 47.10
N SER A 493 -36.36 36.72 47.83
CA SER A 493 -36.58 36.61 49.28
C SER A 493 -35.78 37.63 50.13
N MET A 494 -34.80 38.34 49.56
CA MET A 494 -34.01 39.32 50.32
C MET A 494 -34.79 40.59 50.65
N ARG A 495 -34.61 41.10 51.87
CA ARG A 495 -35.06 42.46 52.21
C ARG A 495 -34.24 43.49 51.43
N TYR A 496 -34.87 44.60 51.06
CA TYR A 496 -34.24 45.66 50.25
C TYR A 496 -32.88 46.15 50.78
N PRO A 497 -32.69 46.44 52.09
CA PRO A 497 -31.39 46.88 52.60
C PRO A 497 -30.27 45.83 52.38
N THR A 498 -30.59 44.55 52.51
CA THR A 498 -29.65 43.45 52.24
C THR A 498 -29.32 43.40 50.76
N PHE A 499 -30.33 43.41 49.88
CA PHE A 499 -30.14 43.39 48.43
C PHE A 499 -29.31 44.59 47.95
N ARG A 500 -29.57 45.79 48.47
CA ARG A 500 -28.79 47.00 48.14
C ARG A 500 -27.32 46.86 48.53
N LYS A 501 -27.02 46.28 49.70
CA LYS A 501 -25.62 45.99 50.10
C LYS A 501 -24.98 45.00 49.13
N THR A 502 -25.69 43.94 48.76
CA THR A 502 -25.22 42.96 47.77
C THR A 502 -24.90 43.64 46.43
N MET A 503 -25.73 44.56 45.94
CA MET A 503 -25.45 45.31 44.70
C MET A 503 -24.24 46.24 44.83
N ASN A 504 -24.08 46.92 45.98
CA ASN A 504 -22.93 47.80 46.22
C ASN A 504 -21.60 47.05 46.22
N GLU A 505 -21.63 45.80 46.68
CA GLU A 505 -20.50 44.86 46.72
C GLU A 505 -20.50 43.90 45.51
N TYR A 506 -21.03 44.36 44.36
CA TYR A 506 -20.99 43.67 43.07
C TYR A 506 -21.48 42.22 43.09
N GLY A 507 -22.62 42.00 43.73
CA GLY A 507 -23.27 40.69 43.83
C GLY A 507 -22.81 39.86 45.04
N ILE A 508 -21.91 40.37 45.88
CA ILE A 508 -21.36 39.65 47.05
C ILE A 508 -21.91 40.24 48.34
N LEU A 509 -22.34 39.40 49.27
CA LEU A 509 -22.75 39.77 50.62
C LEU A 509 -21.87 38.98 51.58
N LEU A 510 -21.00 39.67 52.30
CA LEU A 510 -20.10 39.04 53.26
C LEU A 510 -20.87 38.44 54.45
N PRO A 511 -20.39 37.35 55.06
CA PRO A 511 -20.98 36.79 56.28
C PRO A 511 -21.15 37.86 57.38
N GLY A 512 -22.27 37.82 58.09
CA GLY A 512 -22.59 38.79 59.16
C GLY A 512 -23.16 40.14 58.70
N MET A 513 -23.14 40.47 57.40
CA MET A 513 -23.67 41.75 56.88
C MET A 513 -25.21 41.84 56.86
N SER A 514 -25.91 40.71 57.05
CA SER A 514 -27.37 40.60 57.06
C SER A 514 -27.88 39.91 58.32
N LYS A 515 -28.93 40.49 58.94
CA LYS A 515 -29.62 39.89 60.10
C LYS A 515 -30.62 38.80 59.70
N THR A 516 -30.98 38.72 58.42
CA THR A 516 -31.96 37.74 57.91
C THR A 516 -31.38 36.33 58.01
N PRO A 517 -32.08 35.36 58.65
CA PRO A 517 -31.54 34.03 58.93
C PRO A 517 -30.90 33.34 57.72
N ASN A 518 -31.56 33.38 56.55
CA ASN A 518 -31.12 32.73 55.31
C ASN A 518 -29.85 33.35 54.70
N PHE A 519 -29.44 34.54 55.14
CA PHE A 519 -28.31 35.29 54.59
C PHE A 519 -27.24 35.62 55.63
N LYS A 520 -27.30 35.03 56.83
CA LYS A 520 -26.29 35.24 57.89
C LYS A 520 -24.90 34.75 57.46
N ARG A 521 -24.84 33.68 56.66
CA ARG A 521 -23.61 33.09 56.11
C ARG A 521 -23.08 33.82 54.87
N GLY A 522 -23.65 34.97 54.53
CA GLY A 522 -23.36 35.67 53.28
C GLY A 522 -24.18 35.14 52.11
N PHE A 523 -23.99 35.75 50.94
CA PHE A 523 -24.67 35.40 49.70
C PHE A 523 -23.85 35.90 48.51
N ASN A 524 -23.70 35.12 47.46
CA ASN A 524 -22.90 35.52 46.30
C ASN A 524 -23.64 35.16 45.00
N ILE A 525 -24.17 36.18 44.32
CA ILE A 525 -24.89 36.03 43.04
C ILE A 525 -23.95 35.47 41.97
N ASN A 526 -22.69 35.91 41.94
CA ASN A 526 -21.71 35.44 40.96
C ASN A 526 -21.38 33.96 41.18
N LYS A 527 -21.31 33.50 42.43
CA LYS A 527 -21.15 32.08 42.77
C LYS A 527 -22.33 31.25 42.30
N LEU A 528 -23.55 31.77 42.44
CA LEU A 528 -24.74 31.07 41.98
C LEU A 528 -24.83 31.01 40.45
N LEU A 529 -24.48 32.09 39.76
CA LEU A 529 -24.33 32.11 38.30
C LEU A 529 -23.24 31.13 37.84
N ALA A 530 -22.10 31.08 38.54
CA ALA A 530 -21.04 30.10 38.27
C ALA A 530 -21.57 28.68 38.40
N LYS A 531 -22.24 28.36 39.51
CA LYS A 531 -22.82 27.05 39.77
C LYS A 531 -23.86 26.64 38.72
N MET A 532 -24.67 27.60 38.27
CA MET A 532 -25.67 27.41 37.22
C MET A 532 -25.00 27.06 35.88
N LEU A 533 -23.90 27.71 35.53
CA LEU A 533 -23.18 27.51 34.27
C LEU A 533 -22.15 26.38 34.32
N THR A 534 -21.81 25.86 35.50
CA THR A 534 -20.88 24.73 35.68
C THR A 534 -21.17 23.54 34.75
N PRO A 535 -22.43 23.07 34.57
CA PRO A 535 -22.73 21.97 33.67
C PRO A 535 -22.35 22.29 32.21
N ALA A 536 -22.63 23.51 31.73
CA ALA A 536 -22.24 23.96 30.39
C ALA A 536 -20.72 23.95 30.23
N PHE A 537 -19.97 24.50 31.19
CA PHE A 537 -18.50 24.52 31.13
C PHE A 537 -17.88 23.12 31.20
N LYS A 538 -18.46 22.21 32.00
CA LYS A 538 -18.02 20.81 32.04
C LYS A 538 -18.38 20.05 30.76
N ARG A 539 -19.48 20.39 30.10
CA ARG A 539 -19.85 19.84 28.79
C ARG A 539 -18.86 20.33 27.73
N LEU A 540 -18.60 21.64 27.67
CA LEU A 540 -17.59 22.23 26.78
C LEU A 540 -16.22 21.56 26.93
N ALA A 541 -15.72 21.43 28.16
CA ALA A 541 -14.44 20.77 28.41
C ALA A 541 -14.44 19.30 27.96
N ARG A 542 -15.57 18.58 28.08
CA ARG A 542 -15.73 17.21 27.59
C ARG A 542 -15.78 17.13 26.06
N GLU A 543 -16.39 18.10 25.40
CA GLU A 543 -16.50 18.16 23.92
C GLU A 543 -15.18 18.61 23.26
N GLN A 544 -14.40 19.47 23.93
CA GLN A 544 -13.08 19.89 23.44
C GLN A 544 -12.05 18.76 23.52
N LYS A 545 -12.17 17.85 24.49
CA LYS A 545 -11.20 16.76 24.70
C LYS A 545 -11.04 15.82 23.47
N PRO A 546 -12.11 15.33 22.83
CA PRO A 546 -12.00 14.61 21.55
C PRO A 546 -11.33 15.43 20.44
N VAL A 547 -11.58 16.74 20.38
CA VAL A 547 -10.92 17.63 19.39
C VAL A 547 -9.41 17.68 19.65
N HIS A 548 -9.00 17.77 20.92
CA HIS A 548 -7.58 17.74 21.29
C HIS A 548 -6.93 16.41 21.00
N GLN A 549 -7.63 15.31 21.22
CA GLN A 549 -7.14 13.97 20.88
C GLN A 549 -6.98 13.81 19.37
N LYS A 550 -7.95 14.29 18.58
CA LYS A 550 -7.86 14.32 17.11
C LYS A 550 -6.68 15.17 16.65
N LEU A 551 -6.48 16.35 17.23
CA LEU A 551 -5.31 17.18 16.96
C LEU A 551 -4.01 16.47 17.35
N GLY A 552 -3.95 15.87 18.53
CA GLY A 552 -2.81 15.08 18.96
C GLY A 552 -2.47 13.98 17.95
N ALA A 553 -3.48 13.26 17.45
CA ALA A 553 -3.31 12.27 16.40
C ALA A 553 -2.82 12.88 15.08
N MET A 554 -3.35 14.03 14.66
CA MET A 554 -2.89 14.73 13.46
C MET A 554 -1.44 15.21 13.58
N LEU A 555 -1.03 15.77 14.72
CA LEU A 555 0.36 16.16 14.97
C LEU A 555 1.28 14.94 15.01
N HIS A 556 0.79 13.83 15.55
CA HIS A 556 1.51 12.57 15.52
C HIS A 556 1.67 12.05 14.10
N ASP A 557 0.64 12.17 13.26
CA ASP A 557 0.69 11.78 11.85
C ASP A 557 1.64 12.67 11.04
N VAL A 558 1.62 13.98 11.28
CA VAL A 558 2.62 14.91 10.73
C VAL A 558 4.02 14.48 11.14
N ARG A 559 4.22 14.12 12.42
CA ARG A 559 5.51 13.60 12.89
C ARG A 559 5.91 12.31 12.17
N THR A 560 5.00 11.34 12.02
CA THR A 560 5.29 10.08 11.33
C THR A 560 5.55 10.25 9.84
N ARG A 561 5.14 11.37 9.23
CA ARG A 561 5.51 11.74 7.86
C ARG A 561 6.83 12.51 7.79
N VAL A 562 7.03 13.47 8.69
CA VAL A 562 8.23 14.32 8.71
C VAL A 562 9.48 13.52 9.04
N ILE A 563 9.43 12.57 9.97
CA ILE A 563 10.62 11.78 10.34
C ILE A 563 11.16 10.98 9.14
N PRO A 564 10.37 10.13 8.46
CA PRO A 564 10.81 9.43 7.26
C PRO A 564 11.21 10.39 6.14
N MET A 565 10.46 11.47 5.93
CA MET A 565 10.81 12.47 4.91
C MET A 565 12.21 13.06 5.17
N VAL A 566 12.53 13.44 6.41
CA VAL A 566 13.84 13.95 6.79
C VAL A 566 14.92 12.88 6.65
N HIS A 567 14.63 11.62 6.98
CA HIS A 567 15.52 10.50 6.71
C HIS A 567 15.78 10.30 5.21
N THR A 568 14.73 10.24 4.38
CA THR A 568 14.82 10.14 2.93
C THR A 568 15.61 11.32 2.35
N GLN A 569 15.38 12.54 2.85
CA GLN A 569 16.16 13.71 2.43
C GLN A 569 17.63 13.57 2.81
N MET A 570 17.95 13.07 4.01
CA MET A 570 19.34 12.76 4.42
C MET A 570 19.97 11.61 3.63
N ASP A 571 19.20 10.57 3.29
CA ASP A 571 19.65 9.44 2.47
C ASP A 571 19.91 9.84 1.03
N SER A 572 19.12 10.80 0.53
CA SER A 572 19.34 11.46 -0.75
C SER A 572 20.31 12.66 -0.66
N ALA A 573 20.77 13.00 0.55
CA ALA A 573 21.63 14.15 0.75
C ALA A 573 23.03 13.82 0.28
N ASP A 574 23.61 14.80 -0.37
CA ASP A 574 24.86 14.66 -1.08
C ASP A 574 26.08 14.87 -0.17
N SER A 575 26.17 14.04 0.86
CA SER A 575 27.25 14.02 1.84
C SER A 575 27.90 12.63 1.85
N ASP A 576 29.13 12.52 2.37
CA ASP A 576 29.73 11.21 2.59
C ASP A 576 28.88 10.39 3.58
N LEU A 577 28.84 9.06 3.37
CA LEU A 577 28.01 8.15 4.16
C LEU A 577 28.22 8.31 5.67
N ARG A 578 29.45 8.66 6.09
CA ARG A 578 29.78 8.92 7.50
C ARG A 578 29.05 10.14 8.05
N SER A 579 28.96 11.23 7.29
CA SER A 579 28.23 12.43 7.71
C SER A 579 26.72 12.24 7.63
N ILE A 580 26.22 11.45 6.67
CA ILE A 580 24.80 11.05 6.63
C ILE A 580 24.43 10.25 7.87
N GLU A 581 25.23 9.24 8.24
CA GLU A 581 24.97 8.43 9.43
C GLU A 581 25.10 9.25 10.73
N GLU A 582 26.06 10.17 10.81
CA GLU A 582 26.17 11.10 11.95
C GLU A 582 24.99 12.09 11.99
N ALA A 583 24.52 12.59 10.85
CA ALA A 583 23.35 13.45 10.73
C ALA A 583 22.07 12.72 11.17
N LYS A 584 21.86 11.48 10.73
CA LYS A 584 20.75 10.62 11.18
C LYS A 584 20.79 10.39 12.68
N LYS A 585 21.99 10.15 13.24
CA LYS A 585 22.18 9.97 14.68
C LYS A 585 21.82 11.24 15.47
N ARG A 586 22.20 12.42 14.98
CA ARG A 586 21.79 13.70 15.59
C ARG A 586 20.29 13.95 15.44
N TRP A 587 19.73 13.65 14.27
CA TRP A 587 18.28 13.75 14.03
C TRP A 587 17.47 12.84 14.95
N ALA A 588 17.94 11.62 15.25
CA ALA A 588 17.27 10.72 16.18
C ALA A 588 17.04 11.39 17.56
N SER A 589 18.04 12.11 18.07
CA SER A 589 17.90 12.89 19.32
C SER A 589 16.88 14.04 19.18
N ARG A 590 16.91 14.77 18.06
CA ARG A 590 16.04 15.93 17.81
C ARG A 590 14.58 15.53 17.54
N SER A 591 14.36 14.42 16.85
CA SER A 591 13.02 13.86 16.61
C SER A 591 12.33 13.39 17.91
N LEU A 592 13.12 12.99 18.92
CA LEU A 592 12.60 12.75 20.27
C LEU A 592 12.15 14.07 20.93
N GLY A 593 12.92 15.14 20.76
CA GLY A 593 12.55 16.50 21.19
C GLY A 593 11.26 16.99 20.54
N LEU A 594 11.10 16.75 19.23
CA LEU A 594 9.86 17.02 18.48
C LEU A 594 8.67 16.26 19.10
N THR A 595 8.85 14.99 19.43
CA THR A 595 7.82 14.17 20.09
C THR A 595 7.45 14.74 21.47
N ALA A 596 8.45 15.14 22.26
CA ALA A 596 8.23 15.73 23.57
C ALA A 596 7.45 17.06 23.49
N LEU A 597 7.75 17.90 22.49
CA LEU A 597 7.03 19.16 22.25
C LEU A 597 5.56 18.91 21.88
N ILE A 598 5.28 17.98 20.97
CA ILE A 598 3.91 17.62 20.59
C ILE A 598 3.13 17.09 21.79
N ASN A 599 3.71 16.15 22.54
CA ASN A 599 3.07 15.59 23.73
C ASN A 599 2.84 16.66 24.82
N SER A 600 3.78 17.58 25.00
CA SER A 600 3.65 18.71 25.94
C SER A 600 2.52 19.66 25.54
N LEU A 601 2.36 19.94 24.24
CA LEU A 601 1.25 20.77 23.75
C LEU A 601 -0.10 20.08 24.05
N VAL A 602 -0.25 18.82 23.68
CA VAL A 602 -1.50 18.06 23.91
C VAL A 602 -1.84 18.05 25.41
N ALA A 603 -0.85 17.79 26.27
CA ALA A 603 -1.04 17.83 27.72
C ALA A 603 -1.42 19.23 28.24
N ARG A 604 -0.84 20.30 27.69
CA ARG A 604 -1.20 21.69 28.04
C ARG A 604 -2.63 22.03 27.60
N MET A 605 -3.07 21.58 26.42
CA MET A 605 -4.43 21.79 25.93
C MET A 605 -5.48 21.07 26.79
N ASP A 606 -5.20 19.84 27.20
CA ASP A 606 -6.05 19.09 28.13
C ASP A 606 -6.11 19.76 29.50
N SER A 607 -4.95 20.13 30.06
CA SER A 607 -4.87 20.88 31.31
C SER A 607 -5.62 22.22 31.24
N MET A 608 -5.60 22.87 30.08
CA MET A 608 -6.34 24.12 29.89
C MET A 608 -7.85 23.90 29.90
N SER A 609 -8.36 22.83 29.30
CA SER A 609 -9.80 22.49 29.35
C SER A 609 -10.29 22.32 30.79
N ASP A 610 -9.50 21.61 31.60
CA ASP A 610 -9.78 21.41 33.02
C ASP A 610 -9.65 22.73 33.81
N ALA A 611 -8.63 23.54 33.48
CA ALA A 611 -8.42 24.85 34.08
C ALA A 611 -9.52 25.84 33.71
N LEU A 612 -10.12 25.75 32.52
CA LEU A 612 -11.23 26.59 32.06
C LEU A 612 -12.50 26.30 32.85
N ALA A 613 -12.85 25.02 32.99
CA ALA A 613 -13.93 24.61 33.87
C ALA A 613 -13.68 25.14 35.29
N THR A 614 -12.45 24.99 35.80
CA THR A 614 -12.09 25.50 37.13
C THR A 614 -12.17 27.03 37.23
N LEU A 615 -11.63 27.78 36.27
CA LEU A 615 -11.65 29.24 36.23
C LEU A 615 -13.06 29.81 36.19
N ALA A 616 -13.94 29.19 35.40
CA ALA A 616 -15.33 29.60 35.30
C ALA A 616 -16.11 29.29 36.58
N THR A 617 -15.70 28.27 37.34
CA THR A 617 -16.32 27.85 38.60
C THR A 617 -15.70 28.42 39.87
N ARG A 618 -14.56 29.14 39.82
CA ARG A 618 -13.91 29.64 41.05
C ARG A 618 -14.83 30.61 41.81
N GLU A 619 -15.27 30.17 42.98
CA GLU A 619 -16.48 30.66 43.65
C GLU A 619 -16.30 31.93 44.52
N GLU A 620 -15.06 32.37 44.80
CA GLU A 620 -14.80 33.15 46.04
C GLU A 620 -14.16 34.53 45.86
N ASP A 621 -13.75 34.95 44.66
CA ASP A 621 -13.08 36.24 44.46
C ASP A 621 -13.89 37.20 43.57
N GLN A 622 -13.85 38.50 43.88
CA GLN A 622 -14.26 39.59 43.00
C GLN A 622 -13.48 39.58 41.67
N ARG A 623 -12.34 38.89 41.63
CA ARG A 623 -11.54 38.62 40.41
C ARG A 623 -12.07 37.46 39.57
N SER A 624 -13.11 36.74 40.00
CA SER A 624 -13.71 35.66 39.19
C SER A 624 -14.18 36.18 37.83
N PHE A 625 -14.13 35.32 36.81
CA PHE A 625 -14.50 35.68 35.44
C PHE A 625 -15.92 36.24 35.37
N ILE A 626 -16.86 35.57 36.05
CA ILE A 626 -18.26 36.00 36.11
C ILE A 626 -18.41 37.33 36.84
N ALA A 627 -17.73 37.54 37.99
CA ALA A 627 -17.80 38.82 38.70
C ALA A 627 -17.29 40.00 37.87
N ARG A 628 -16.26 39.80 37.03
CA ARG A 628 -15.78 40.83 36.10
C ARG A 628 -16.82 41.19 35.04
N LEU A 629 -17.59 40.20 34.56
CA LEU A 629 -18.58 40.39 33.51
C LEU A 629 -19.89 40.99 34.03
N THR A 630 -20.34 40.58 35.22
CA THR A 630 -21.58 41.06 35.84
C THR A 630 -21.43 42.42 36.51
N ARG A 631 -20.19 42.91 36.70
CA ARG A 631 -19.90 44.20 37.35
C ARG A 631 -20.66 45.36 36.74
N ALA A 632 -20.61 45.50 35.41
CA ALA A 632 -21.29 46.57 34.69
C ALA A 632 -22.81 46.49 34.88
N THR A 633 -23.37 45.27 34.90
CA THR A 633 -24.79 45.04 35.17
C THR A 633 -25.18 45.55 36.57
N TYR A 634 -24.38 45.26 37.60
CA TYR A 634 -24.66 45.75 38.96
C TYR A 634 -24.56 47.27 39.07
N GLU A 635 -23.58 47.88 38.38
CA GLU A 635 -23.41 49.34 38.33
C GLU A 635 -24.61 50.02 37.66
N GLN A 636 -25.13 49.44 36.56
CA GLN A 636 -26.34 49.93 35.91
C GLN A 636 -27.58 49.83 36.81
N VAL A 637 -27.80 48.71 37.50
CA VAL A 637 -28.90 48.57 38.47
C VAL A 637 -28.82 49.65 39.55
N ARG A 638 -27.60 49.99 40.00
CA ARG A 638 -27.39 51.03 41.02
C ARG A 638 -27.62 52.45 40.51
N ALA A 639 -27.31 52.71 39.24
CA ALA A 639 -27.47 54.01 38.61
C ALA A 639 -28.95 54.36 38.38
N ILE A 640 -29.76 53.37 38.03
CA ILE A 640 -31.18 53.58 37.68
C ILE A 640 -32.01 53.89 38.95
N ARG A 641 -33.03 54.74 38.81
CA ARG A 641 -34.00 55.07 39.86
C ARG A 641 -35.41 54.79 39.35
N PRO A 642 -36.32 54.24 40.18
CA PRO A 642 -37.72 54.12 39.80
C PRO A 642 -38.35 55.50 39.67
N GLU A 643 -39.31 55.63 38.76
CA GLU A 643 -40.06 56.86 38.57
C GLU A 643 -40.86 57.22 39.83
N LYS A 644 -40.90 58.52 40.12
CA LYS A 644 -41.61 59.07 41.26
C LYS A 644 -42.93 59.64 40.78
N ILE A 645 -44.03 59.09 41.30
CA ILE A 645 -45.37 59.60 41.04
C ILE A 645 -45.83 60.42 42.24
N GLU A 646 -46.47 61.54 41.96
CA GLU A 646 -47.10 62.36 42.98
C GLU A 646 -48.41 61.71 43.43
N ARG A 647 -48.50 61.31 44.71
CA ARG A 647 -49.73 60.80 45.31
C ARG A 647 -50.20 61.74 46.41
N THR A 648 -51.44 62.19 46.33
CA THR A 648 -52.08 62.98 47.39
C THR A 648 -52.43 62.09 48.58
N SER A 649 -51.87 62.35 49.74
CA SER A 649 -52.17 61.64 50.99
C SER A 649 -52.89 62.56 51.97
N LYS A 650 -54.01 62.08 52.53
CA LYS A 650 -54.78 62.79 53.57
C LYS A 650 -54.13 62.55 54.94
N LYS A 651 -53.68 63.60 55.61
CA LYS A 651 -53.25 63.50 57.01
C LYS A 651 -54.45 63.29 57.95
N ARG A 652 -54.19 62.80 59.16
CA ARG A 652 -55.16 62.67 60.28
C ARG A 652 -55.89 63.97 60.66
N LYS A 653 -55.52 65.14 60.13
CA LYS A 653 -56.17 66.45 60.33
C LYS A 653 -56.86 67.03 59.07
N GLY A 654 -57.05 66.25 57.99
CA GLY A 654 -57.75 66.70 56.78
C GLY A 654 -56.90 67.48 55.74
N GLU A 655 -55.66 67.84 56.06
CA GLU A 655 -54.71 68.48 55.12
C GLU A 655 -54.24 67.45 54.07
N VAL A 656 -54.50 67.74 52.79
CA VAL A 656 -54.01 66.95 51.65
C VAL A 656 -52.59 67.41 51.35
N ARG A 657 -51.61 66.50 51.45
CA ARG A 657 -50.25 66.75 50.96
C ARG A 657 -49.93 65.85 49.79
N THR A 658 -49.38 66.44 48.74
CA THR A 658 -48.76 65.69 47.65
C THR A 658 -47.46 65.11 48.17
N ILE A 659 -47.39 63.77 48.25
CA ILE A 659 -46.19 63.05 48.61
C ILE A 659 -45.67 62.38 47.33
N SER A 660 -44.40 62.63 47.02
CA SER A 660 -43.71 61.91 45.96
C SER A 660 -43.44 60.48 46.42
N VAL A 661 -44.12 59.51 45.81
CA VAL A 661 -44.00 58.08 46.11
C VAL A 661 -43.47 57.39 44.85
N TYR A 662 -42.52 56.47 44.99
CA TYR A 662 -42.10 55.66 43.86
C TYR A 662 -43.28 54.85 43.33
N GLU A 663 -43.45 54.81 42.01
CA GLU A 663 -44.51 54.02 41.36
C GLU A 663 -44.50 52.56 41.84
N ARG A 664 -43.28 51.99 41.93
CA ARG A 664 -43.02 50.64 42.44
C ARG A 664 -42.16 50.70 43.69
N PRO A 665 -42.31 49.76 44.65
CA PRO A 665 -41.38 49.64 45.76
C PRO A 665 -39.94 49.48 45.23
N ILE A 666 -39.02 50.33 45.68
CA ILE A 666 -37.64 50.39 45.16
C ILE A 666 -36.92 49.04 45.15
N GLY A 667 -37.20 48.18 46.14
CA GLY A 667 -36.61 46.85 46.21
C GLY A 667 -37.17 45.86 45.20
N VAL A 668 -38.44 45.99 44.80
CA VAL A 668 -39.03 45.19 43.72
C VAL A 668 -38.45 45.64 42.39
N PHE A 669 -38.44 46.96 42.16
CA PHE A 669 -37.90 47.56 40.94
C PHE A 669 -36.44 47.14 40.66
N TYR A 670 -35.54 47.20 41.64
CA TYR A 670 -34.13 46.79 41.42
C TYR A 670 -33.94 45.30 41.18
N LYS A 671 -34.79 44.43 41.75
CA LYS A 671 -34.72 43.00 41.50
C LYS A 671 -35.22 42.63 40.11
N GLU A 672 -36.34 43.21 39.70
CA GLU A 672 -36.87 43.08 38.34
C GLU A 672 -35.88 43.63 37.33
N ARG A 673 -35.27 44.78 37.61
CA ARG A 673 -34.29 45.38 36.72
C ARG A 673 -33.00 44.58 36.62
N LEU A 674 -32.48 44.03 37.73
CA LEU A 674 -31.34 43.13 37.67
C LEU A 674 -31.66 41.91 36.80
N LEU A 675 -32.81 41.28 37.00
CA LEU A 675 -33.21 40.12 36.20
C LEU A 675 -33.35 40.49 34.70
N LYS A 676 -33.97 41.64 34.41
CA LYS A 676 -34.09 42.17 33.05
C LYS A 676 -32.71 42.36 32.40
N LEU A 677 -31.79 43.04 33.08
CA LEU A 677 -30.45 43.30 32.55
C LEU A 677 -29.59 42.03 32.44
N LEU A 678 -29.86 41.00 33.24
CA LEU A 678 -29.22 39.69 33.06
C LEU A 678 -29.77 38.96 31.84
N ARG A 679 -31.07 39.11 31.52
CA ARG A 679 -31.73 38.44 30.37
C ARG A 679 -31.61 39.16 29.04
N GLU A 680 -31.52 40.47 29.05
CA GLU A 680 -31.56 41.30 27.83
C GLU A 680 -30.22 42.03 27.62
N GLY A 681 -29.30 41.89 28.58
CA GLY A 681 -28.05 42.61 28.60
C GLY A 681 -28.16 44.01 29.21
N ALA A 682 -26.99 44.63 29.36
CA ALA A 682 -26.85 46.02 29.77
C ALA A 682 -27.39 46.96 28.68
N ASP A 683 -28.20 47.96 29.06
CA ASP A 683 -28.60 49.00 28.12
C ASP A 683 -27.36 49.82 27.74
N PRO A 684 -27.22 50.24 26.47
CA PRO A 684 -26.14 51.12 26.06
C PRO A 684 -26.20 52.42 26.88
N PRO A 685 -25.05 52.97 27.32
CA PRO A 685 -25.02 54.17 28.15
C PRO A 685 -25.42 55.42 27.33
N GLY A 686 -26.72 55.75 27.30
CA GLY A 686 -27.25 57.05 26.84
C GLY A 686 -27.35 57.25 25.32
N ASP A 687 -28.22 58.18 24.90
CA ASP A 687 -28.59 58.49 23.51
C ASP A 687 -27.46 59.09 22.64
N ASP A 688 -26.31 59.45 23.24
CA ASP A 688 -25.23 60.16 22.55
C ASP A 688 -24.13 59.24 21.96
N ALA A 689 -24.20 57.91 22.16
CA ALA A 689 -23.22 56.96 21.63
C ALA A 689 -23.69 56.29 20.32
N LYS A 690 -23.95 57.08 19.27
CA LYS A 690 -24.20 56.60 17.90
C LYS A 690 -22.91 56.23 17.15
N LEU A 691 -22.06 55.39 17.73
CA LEU A 691 -20.83 54.90 17.08
C LEU A 691 -20.97 53.39 16.77
N GLU A 692 -21.28 53.13 15.50
CA GLU A 692 -21.14 51.97 14.59
C GLU A 692 -20.58 50.61 15.05
N HIS A 693 -20.74 50.21 16.31
CA HIS A 693 -20.72 48.79 16.62
C HIS A 693 -22.15 48.35 16.90
N GLU A 694 -22.69 47.52 15.99
CA GLU A 694 -23.77 46.57 16.25
C GLU A 694 -23.37 45.70 17.46
N GLN A 695 -23.45 46.28 18.66
CA GLN A 695 -23.32 45.52 19.89
C GLN A 695 -24.65 44.82 20.07
N GLU A 696 -24.72 43.59 19.56
CA GLU A 696 -25.82 42.67 19.82
C GLU A 696 -26.21 42.76 21.31
N HIS A 697 -27.51 42.97 21.54
CA HIS A 697 -28.16 42.97 22.84
C HIS A 697 -28.17 41.55 23.44
N ASP A 698 -26.99 40.99 23.61
CA ASP A 698 -26.81 39.66 24.17
C ASP A 698 -27.04 39.70 25.68
N ASP A 699 -27.79 38.73 26.16
CA ASP A 699 -27.97 38.46 27.58
C ASP A 699 -26.64 38.11 28.25
N ILE A 700 -26.63 38.13 29.58
CA ILE A 700 -25.39 37.92 30.33
C ILE A 700 -24.82 36.52 30.13
N VAL A 701 -25.65 35.50 29.90
CA VAL A 701 -25.21 34.12 29.71
C VAL A 701 -24.50 34.01 28.37
N ARG A 702 -25.10 34.51 27.28
CA ARG A 702 -24.44 34.58 25.96
C ARG A 702 -23.15 35.40 26.02
N LYS A 703 -23.15 36.56 26.68
CA LYS A 703 -21.94 37.37 26.88
C LYS A 703 -20.84 36.64 27.65
N ILE A 704 -21.20 35.85 28.68
CA ILE A 704 -20.26 35.01 29.43
C ILE A 704 -19.70 33.91 28.53
N MET A 705 -20.55 33.23 27.77
CA MET A 705 -20.17 32.15 26.86
C MET A 705 -19.25 32.64 25.73
N VAL A 706 -19.64 33.69 25.00
CA VAL A 706 -18.85 34.27 23.90
C VAL A 706 -17.51 34.80 24.38
N ARG A 707 -17.47 35.52 25.51
CA ARG A 707 -16.19 36.01 26.05
C ARG A 707 -15.31 34.91 26.61
N LEU A 708 -15.90 33.84 27.14
CA LEU A 708 -15.12 32.69 27.59
C LEU A 708 -14.49 32.03 26.37
N ASP A 709 -15.27 31.73 25.34
CA ASP A 709 -14.76 31.15 24.09
C ASP A 709 -13.66 32.01 23.47
N ALA A 710 -13.87 33.33 23.33
CA ALA A 710 -12.82 34.22 22.82
C ALA A 710 -11.53 34.18 23.65
N ASN A 711 -11.62 33.98 24.98
CA ASN A 711 -10.45 33.79 25.84
C ASN A 711 -9.78 32.44 25.59
N VAL A 712 -10.57 31.39 25.41
CA VAL A 712 -10.12 30.05 25.07
C VAL A 712 -9.36 30.06 23.74
N GLN A 713 -9.97 30.62 22.69
CA GLN A 713 -9.37 30.75 21.37
C GLN A 713 -8.07 31.55 21.41
N LYS A 714 -8.05 32.68 22.13
CA LYS A 714 -6.83 33.47 22.32
C LYS A 714 -5.70 32.65 22.96
N ARG A 715 -6.01 31.79 23.93
CA ARG A 715 -5.02 30.91 24.57
C ARG A 715 -4.57 29.78 23.65
N TYR A 716 -5.47 29.17 22.87
CA TYR A 716 -5.09 28.18 21.87
C TYR A 716 -4.14 28.78 20.83
N ARG A 717 -4.46 29.96 20.28
CA ARG A 717 -3.57 30.68 19.35
C ARG A 717 -2.20 30.94 19.96
N ALA A 718 -2.14 31.36 21.23
CA ALA A 718 -0.87 31.55 21.93
C ALA A 718 -0.08 30.23 22.08
N MET A 719 -0.74 29.13 22.44
CA MET A 719 -0.07 27.83 22.56
C MET A 719 0.40 27.27 21.21
N ALA A 720 -0.36 27.50 20.14
CA ALA A 720 0.05 27.15 18.78
C ALA A 720 1.27 27.97 18.35
N ALA A 721 1.27 29.28 18.60
CA ALA A 721 2.43 30.15 18.34
C ALA A 721 3.67 29.72 19.14
N ASP A 722 3.51 29.37 20.42
CA ASP A 722 4.59 28.83 21.26
C ASP A 722 5.16 27.53 20.66
N LEU A 723 4.29 26.60 20.22
CA LEU A 723 4.73 25.35 19.58
C LEU A 723 5.50 25.66 18.29
N LEU A 724 4.99 26.54 17.44
CA LEU A 724 5.65 26.92 16.19
C LEU A 724 7.04 27.49 16.43
N LEU A 725 7.19 28.36 17.43
CA LEU A 725 8.47 28.93 17.79
C LEU A 725 9.43 27.86 18.29
N ALA A 726 8.95 26.92 19.11
CA ALA A 726 9.75 25.79 19.60
C ALA A 726 10.15 24.82 18.46
N LEU A 727 9.25 24.53 17.51
CA LEU A 727 9.53 23.72 16.34
C LEU A 727 10.60 24.37 15.45
N LYS A 728 10.46 25.67 15.17
CA LYS A 728 11.47 26.45 14.44
C LYS A 728 12.82 26.43 15.13
N ALA A 729 12.85 26.51 16.47
CA ALA A 729 14.08 26.41 17.23
C ALA A 729 14.74 25.03 17.09
N VAL A 730 13.99 23.93 17.27
CA VAL A 730 14.52 22.56 17.12
C VAL A 730 15.05 22.30 15.71
N MET A 731 14.31 22.71 14.68
CA MET A 731 14.75 22.56 13.28
C MET A 731 15.94 23.47 12.95
N GLY A 732 15.94 24.70 13.45
CA GLY A 732 17.05 25.65 13.26
C GLY A 732 18.35 25.16 13.91
N GLU A 733 18.28 24.63 15.13
CA GLU A 733 19.42 23.99 15.80
C GLU A 733 19.94 22.80 15.00
N PHE A 734 19.05 21.93 14.51
CA PHE A 734 19.45 20.79 13.68
C PHE A 734 20.11 21.23 12.37
N LEU A 735 19.56 22.22 11.67
CA LEU A 735 20.16 22.77 10.46
C LEU A 735 21.54 23.40 10.71
N ALA A 736 21.72 24.09 11.84
CA ALA A 736 23.01 24.62 12.24
C ALA A 736 24.03 23.48 12.45
N GLU A 737 23.64 22.41 13.14
CA GLU A 737 24.48 21.21 13.32
C GLU A 737 24.82 20.51 12.00
N LEU A 738 23.89 20.48 11.04
CA LEU A 738 24.15 19.95 9.69
C LEU A 738 25.15 20.81 8.92
N ARG A 739 25.08 22.14 9.04
CA ARG A 739 26.08 23.04 8.44
C ARG A 739 27.47 22.86 9.04
N ASP A 740 27.57 22.50 10.32
CA ASP A 740 28.84 22.17 10.95
C ASP A 740 29.41 20.82 10.47
N LEU A 741 28.53 19.86 10.14
CA LEU A 741 28.92 18.56 9.59
C LEU A 741 29.33 18.64 8.12
N ALA A 742 28.76 19.57 7.37
CA ALA A 742 29.06 19.83 5.96
C ALA A 742 29.30 21.34 5.76
N PRO A 743 30.51 21.87 6.04
CA PRO A 743 30.80 23.30 5.93
C PRO A 743 30.54 23.77 4.49
N SER A 744 29.43 24.47 4.34
CA SER A 744 28.90 24.99 3.09
C SER A 744 29.61 26.26 2.67
N ASP A 745 30.84 26.12 2.19
CA ASP A 745 31.36 27.04 1.17
C ASP A 745 31.34 26.33 -0.20
N VAL A 746 30.23 25.66 -0.51
CA VAL A 746 29.93 25.33 -1.91
C VAL A 746 29.44 26.62 -2.54
N GLN A 747 30.39 27.48 -2.96
CA GLN A 747 30.07 28.56 -3.87
C GLN A 747 29.38 27.91 -5.08
N VAL A 748 28.08 28.17 -5.25
CA VAL A 748 27.35 27.78 -6.45
C VAL A 748 28.11 28.43 -7.61
N SER A 749 28.84 27.60 -8.35
CA SER A 749 29.63 28.07 -9.47
C SER A 749 28.74 28.82 -10.46
N GLU A 750 29.31 29.73 -11.22
CA GLU A 750 28.60 30.41 -12.31
C GLU A 750 27.94 29.41 -13.28
N GLN A 751 28.59 28.28 -13.53
CA GLN A 751 28.05 27.16 -14.33
C GLN A 751 26.82 26.50 -13.68
N GLY A 752 26.86 26.30 -12.37
CA GLY A 752 25.74 25.76 -11.60
C GLY A 752 24.54 26.71 -11.56
N ARG A 753 24.76 28.03 -11.52
CA ARG A 753 23.69 29.03 -11.64
C ARG A 753 23.08 29.03 -13.04
N ALA A 754 23.90 29.02 -14.08
CA ALA A 754 23.44 28.96 -15.46
C ALA A 754 22.63 27.68 -15.76
N ALA A 755 23.03 26.52 -15.19
CA ALA A 755 22.25 25.29 -15.30
C ALA A 755 20.88 25.41 -14.64
N ARG A 756 20.79 26.01 -13.45
CA ARG A 756 19.51 26.25 -12.74
C ARG A 756 18.59 27.20 -13.50
N GLU A 757 19.11 28.26 -14.12
CA GLU A 757 18.32 29.16 -14.97
C GLU A 757 17.76 28.45 -16.22
N ARG A 758 18.56 27.59 -16.87
CA ARG A 758 18.08 26.77 -18.00
C ARG A 758 17.00 25.77 -17.58
N LEU A 759 17.15 25.16 -16.41
CA LEU A 759 16.17 24.23 -15.87
C LEU A 759 14.85 24.92 -15.52
N ALA A 760 14.91 26.12 -14.93
CA ALA A 760 13.73 26.93 -14.65
C ALA A 760 12.95 27.27 -15.93
N ALA A 761 13.65 27.60 -17.02
CA ALA A 761 13.02 27.86 -18.31
C ALA A 761 12.30 26.62 -18.91
N LEU A 762 12.72 25.40 -18.56
CA LEU A 762 12.08 24.15 -19.02
C LEU A 762 10.91 23.70 -18.15
N GLN A 763 10.70 24.29 -16.98
CA GLN A 763 9.74 23.78 -15.99
C GLN A 763 8.31 23.76 -16.53
N GLU A 764 7.87 24.84 -17.17
CA GLU A 764 6.50 24.95 -17.70
C GLU A 764 6.27 23.94 -18.84
N GLU A 765 7.28 23.77 -19.72
CA GLU A 765 7.25 22.78 -20.80
C GLU A 765 7.19 21.35 -20.24
N LEU A 766 8.04 20.99 -19.28
CA LEU A 766 8.04 19.67 -18.66
C LEU A 766 6.76 19.38 -17.86
N GLY A 767 6.17 20.41 -17.25
CA GLY A 767 4.86 20.33 -16.62
C GLY A 767 3.75 20.02 -17.63
N GLY A 768 3.80 20.66 -18.80
CA GLY A 768 2.91 20.37 -19.93
C GLY A 768 3.09 18.96 -20.49
N ASP A 769 4.34 18.54 -20.74
CA ASP A 769 4.68 17.18 -21.20
C ASP A 769 4.17 16.14 -20.20
N CYS A 770 4.34 16.39 -18.89
CA CYS A 770 3.86 15.51 -17.84
C CYS A 770 2.33 15.38 -17.84
N ALA A 771 1.60 16.50 -17.92
CA ALA A 771 0.14 16.48 -17.98
C ALA A 771 -0.37 15.77 -19.24
N ALA A 772 0.24 16.04 -20.40
CA ALA A 772 -0.12 15.38 -21.66
C ALA A 772 0.10 13.86 -21.60
N LEU A 773 1.20 13.39 -21.00
CA LEU A 773 1.44 11.96 -20.81
C LEU A 773 0.48 11.31 -19.81
N GLN A 774 0.04 12.03 -18.78
CA GLN A 774 -0.98 11.53 -17.85
C GLN A 774 -2.34 11.34 -18.55
N GLU A 775 -2.70 12.20 -19.49
CA GLU A 775 -3.94 12.07 -20.28
C GLU A 775 -3.93 10.86 -21.23
N LEU A 776 -2.75 10.37 -21.63
CA LEU A 776 -2.61 9.17 -22.46
C LEU A 776 -2.85 7.87 -21.69
N LEU A 777 -2.81 7.90 -20.35
CA LEU A 777 -3.21 6.74 -19.56
C LEU A 777 -4.74 6.68 -19.53
N PRO A 778 -5.37 5.59 -20.02
CA PRO A 778 -6.81 5.45 -19.94
C PRO A 778 -7.24 5.53 -18.47
N ALA A 779 -8.22 6.39 -18.16
CA ALA A 779 -8.73 6.51 -16.80
C ALA A 779 -9.27 5.15 -16.35
N VAL A 780 -8.76 4.63 -15.23
CA VAL A 780 -9.32 3.42 -14.60
C VAL A 780 -10.75 3.74 -14.21
N ARG A 781 -11.72 3.21 -14.95
CA ARG A 781 -13.10 3.13 -14.48
C ARG A 781 -13.08 2.14 -13.33
N ARG A 782 -13.03 2.64 -12.09
CA ARG A 782 -13.30 1.81 -10.91
C ARG A 782 -14.77 1.40 -10.99
N GLU A 783 -15.03 0.21 -11.51
CA GLU A 783 -16.34 -0.44 -11.45
C GLU A 783 -16.69 -0.89 -10.03
#